data_AF-A0A1E5L672-F1
#
_entry.id   AF-A0A1E5L672-F1
#
_cell.length_a   1.000
_cell.length_b   1.000
_cell.length_c   1.000
_cell.angle_alpha   90.00
_cell.angle_beta   90.00
_cell.angle_gamma   90.00
#
_symmetry.space_group_name_H-M   'P 1'
#
loop_
_entity.id
_entity.type
_entity.pdbx_description
1 polymer ?
#
loop_
_entity_poly.entity_id
_entity_poly.type
_entity_poly.pdbx_seq_one_letter_code
_entity_poly.pdbx_strand_id
1 'polypeptide(L)'
;MKKFYIKALVVLMLIGNILGNSPLNQWNSAYVYASSFHGGNGTESDPYQIATPAQLDAVRNHLAAHFVQVADIDMSTYLSEDGVGYNGGKGWLPIGSTESTTQRFTGTYTGQGYKILNLTINRPDEEYVGLFGNVGATSLPSQTIKIENLALENASIIGKNYVGAIAGKIAYAEIHQSYVSGTLQGKGYRVGGIIGDSNGRVIDCFSHVNVSGGSNHIGGLIGVNVGLAARLRNSYTTGNVQTPISATNIGALVGSGPSSKIYNSFYNAEISGIGGLGTGKITAHMKLEETYTEWDFDTIWDIDGTTNTGYPFLRVFVKTPEVPEVPEVPEVPQEPVVPELPSNNDYHDASDSTNVGNSNNSDDTTTTTSSTTADSTYVSDNSSIEPTNFYIDEATNTVRIQVSQNQMEHLDEESIVVNLEQLNIMEGFALLPLEKPTIEVNINQVDKASNHTTTNTSVTFNNKIYRELLKTDATLYIRTSYSGYKLPIREIPEDDLELILHSSETGLNALIFQFKMSPVSVEGLINPIEFQLTVLDPTTNQEVEINNFSTYITRELVIPEDISVDEVATGVVYTENHQVLHIPTAIIENDGVYYAQLHSMSNSVYGILTKQSLGFIDLENHWGRDIIRELSDRKIIFGYDEEGAVRFKPNQDVTRAEFISLINRAFALAVGVNPQNRWQNISKFTDIKETSWYYNDVVIAHQEGIIKGLGDNTFQPLQNITREQAIVILCNTINATNRDFIDQQPIIADRDTIAHYSDVDSISSWAYDSVTLGISLELLSGYDNRVDSNKNLTRAEAAVIIYRTLKLLKLI
;
A
#
# COMPACT_ATOMS: atom_id res chain seq x y z
N MET A 1 36.49 9.46 12.57
CA MET A 1 35.89 9.94 13.84
C MET A 1 34.40 9.58 14.04
N LYS A 2 33.64 9.06 13.05
CA LYS A 2 32.23 8.66 13.27
C LYS A 2 32.02 7.41 14.16
N LYS A 3 32.99 6.50 14.31
CA LYS A 3 32.83 5.22 15.04
C LYS A 3 32.82 5.32 16.60
N PHE A 4 32.95 6.50 17.21
CA PHE A 4 33.05 6.62 18.69
C PHE A 4 31.78 7.11 19.40
N TYR A 5 30.81 7.71 18.69
CA TYR A 5 29.57 8.20 19.32
C TYR A 5 28.51 7.11 19.55
N ILE A 6 28.53 6.04 18.75
CA ILE A 6 27.52 4.96 18.81
C ILE A 6 27.60 4.19 20.13
N LYS A 7 28.80 3.94 20.67
CA LYS A 7 28.97 3.21 21.94
C LYS A 7 28.59 4.01 23.19
N ALA A 8 28.48 5.34 23.11
CA ALA A 8 28.12 6.18 24.26
C ALA A 8 26.60 6.25 24.51
N LEU A 9 25.78 6.16 23.46
CA LEU A 9 24.32 6.19 23.56
C LEU A 9 23.73 4.88 24.12
N VAL A 10 24.29 3.72 23.73
CA VAL A 10 23.84 2.40 24.20
C VAL A 10 23.97 2.24 25.73
N VAL A 11 25.01 2.82 26.34
CA VAL A 11 25.23 2.74 27.80
C VAL A 11 24.27 3.64 28.59
N LEU A 12 23.73 4.71 27.98
CA LEU A 12 22.75 5.59 28.62
C LEU A 12 21.33 5.01 28.59
N MET A 13 20.96 4.25 27.55
CA MET A 13 19.68 3.55 27.48
C MET A 13 19.57 2.42 28.52
N LEU A 14 20.68 1.73 28.82
CA LEU A 14 20.72 0.59 29.74
C LEU A 14 20.40 0.93 31.22
N ILE A 15 20.43 2.21 31.62
CA ILE A 15 20.14 2.64 33.00
C ILE A 15 18.63 2.85 33.24
N GLY A 16 17.83 3.01 32.18
CA GLY A 16 16.37 3.18 32.30
C GLY A 16 15.61 1.95 32.79
N ASN A 17 16.13 0.75 32.53
CA ASN A 17 15.44 -0.54 32.75
C ASN A 17 15.32 -1.00 34.22
N ILE A 18 15.60 -0.14 35.21
CA ILE A 18 15.63 -0.52 36.64
C ILE A 18 14.51 0.14 37.47
N LEU A 19 13.76 1.11 36.92
CA LEU A 19 12.63 1.75 37.62
C LEU A 19 11.36 1.63 36.77
N GLY A 20 10.50 0.69 37.17
CA GLY A 20 9.37 0.24 36.34
C GLY A 20 8.24 1.26 36.18
N ASN A 21 7.87 1.47 34.91
CA ASN A 21 6.50 1.63 34.40
C ASN A 21 6.60 1.90 32.88
N SER A 22 6.75 0.84 32.07
CA SER A 22 6.78 0.95 30.61
C SER A 22 5.37 0.87 30.01
N PRO A 23 4.93 1.85 29.21
CA PRO A 23 3.69 1.78 28.45
C PRO A 23 3.88 0.89 27.19
N LEU A 24 4.04 -0.42 27.39
CA LEU A 24 4.18 -1.40 26.29
C LEU A 24 2.85 -2.06 25.86
N ASN A 25 1.71 -1.52 26.31
CA ASN A 25 0.38 -2.05 26.03
C ASN A 25 -0.58 -0.92 25.61
N GLN A 26 -0.39 -0.34 24.43
CA GLN A 26 -1.41 0.47 23.76
C GLN A 26 -1.10 0.70 22.27
N TRP A 27 -2.16 0.72 21.45
CA TRP A 27 -2.20 1.17 20.05
C TRP A 27 -1.55 0.30 18.96
N ASN A 28 -1.91 -0.99 18.96
CA ASN A 28 -2.44 -1.55 17.72
C ASN A 28 -3.84 -0.97 17.49
N SER A 29 -4.01 0.03 16.62
CA SER A 29 -5.32 0.55 16.20
C SER A 29 -5.22 1.34 14.89
N ALA A 30 -5.32 0.66 13.75
CA ALA A 30 -5.67 1.27 12.46
C ALA A 30 -6.00 0.19 11.39
N TYR A 31 -7.25 0.20 10.90
CA TYR A 31 -7.72 -0.08 9.52
C TYR A 31 -7.16 -1.25 8.68
N VAL A 32 -8.08 -2.06 8.11
CA VAL A 32 -8.31 -2.30 6.66
C VAL A 32 -9.73 -2.92 6.47
N TYR A 33 -10.57 -2.55 5.51
CA TYR A 33 -11.04 -1.20 5.21
C TYR A 33 -12.46 -1.05 5.81
N ALA A 34 -12.70 0.00 6.59
CA ALA A 34 -13.83 0.89 6.29
C ALA A 34 -13.30 1.94 5.29
N SER A 35 -14.15 2.77 4.68
CA SER A 35 -13.65 3.87 3.84
C SER A 35 -12.60 4.67 4.62
N SER A 36 -11.45 4.99 3.99
CA SER A 36 -10.34 5.73 4.59
C SER A 36 -10.68 7.18 4.99
N PHE A 37 -11.97 7.53 4.90
CA PHE A 37 -12.61 8.82 4.98
C PHE A 37 -14.00 8.63 5.59
N HIS A 38 -14.54 9.67 6.22
CA HIS A 38 -15.84 9.64 6.91
C HIS A 38 -17.03 9.38 5.96
N GLY A 39 -16.84 9.67 4.68
CA GLY A 39 -17.82 9.49 3.61
C GLY A 39 -17.26 10.01 2.28
N GLY A 40 -18.10 10.01 1.25
CA GLY A 40 -17.77 10.46 -0.11
C GLY A 40 -16.95 9.45 -0.93
N ASN A 41 -16.83 9.74 -2.23
CA ASN A 41 -16.11 8.91 -3.21
C ASN A 41 -14.93 9.62 -3.91
N GLY A 42 -14.63 10.85 -3.49
CA GLY A 42 -13.48 11.62 -3.98
C GLY A 42 -13.70 12.35 -5.30
N THR A 43 -14.92 12.35 -5.85
CA THR A 43 -15.28 13.19 -7.02
C THR A 43 -15.67 14.60 -6.61
N GLU A 44 -15.66 15.56 -7.54
CA GLU A 44 -16.04 16.95 -7.29
C GLU A 44 -17.47 17.08 -6.72
N SER A 45 -18.39 16.20 -7.16
CA SER A 45 -19.78 16.13 -6.69
C SER A 45 -19.97 15.39 -5.36
N ASP A 46 -19.00 14.58 -4.93
CA ASP A 46 -19.06 13.77 -3.71
C ASP A 46 -17.66 13.59 -3.10
N PRO A 47 -17.05 14.68 -2.59
CA PRO A 47 -15.68 14.69 -2.10
C PRO A 47 -15.50 13.84 -0.84
N TYR A 48 -14.30 13.28 -0.67
CA TYR A 48 -13.94 12.50 0.51
C TYR A 48 -13.99 13.35 1.78
N GLN A 49 -14.72 12.88 2.78
CA GLN A 49 -14.98 13.62 4.01
C GLN A 49 -13.91 13.35 5.07
N ILE A 50 -13.28 14.40 5.60
CA ILE A 50 -12.19 14.34 6.57
C ILE A 50 -12.70 14.80 7.95
N ALA A 51 -12.75 13.88 8.91
CA ALA A 51 -13.17 14.13 10.29
C ALA A 51 -12.07 13.87 11.33
N THR A 52 -10.98 13.17 10.97
CA THR A 52 -9.94 12.73 11.93
C THR A 52 -8.51 12.90 11.37
N PRO A 53 -7.48 12.93 12.23
CA PRO A 53 -6.08 13.00 11.79
C PRO A 53 -5.66 11.85 10.86
N ALA A 54 -6.17 10.63 11.08
CA ALA A 54 -5.86 9.47 10.24
C ALA A 54 -6.51 9.58 8.84
N GLN A 55 -7.71 10.18 8.75
CA GLN A 55 -8.35 10.45 7.45
C GLN A 55 -7.64 11.59 6.71
N LEU A 56 -7.15 12.60 7.43
CA LEU A 56 -6.29 13.63 6.86
C LEU A 56 -4.97 13.03 6.34
N ASP A 57 -4.42 12.05 7.04
CA ASP A 57 -3.22 11.33 6.60
C ASP A 57 -3.48 10.54 5.31
N ALA A 58 -4.62 9.84 5.24
CA ALA A 58 -5.02 9.04 4.08
C ALA A 58 -5.17 9.85 2.77
N VAL A 59 -5.29 11.19 2.82
CA VAL A 59 -5.25 12.08 1.64
C VAL A 59 -4.02 11.81 0.77
N ARG A 60 -2.88 11.42 1.38
CA ARG A 60 -1.64 11.10 0.65
C ARG A 60 -1.77 9.95 -0.35
N ASN A 61 -2.78 9.09 -0.20
CA ASN A 61 -3.05 7.94 -1.06
C ASN A 61 -3.99 8.28 -2.24
N HIS A 62 -4.57 9.48 -2.26
CA HIS A 62 -5.62 9.89 -3.20
C HIS A 62 -5.35 11.30 -3.77
N LEU A 63 -4.11 11.57 -4.15
CA LEU A 63 -3.58 12.93 -4.45
C LEU A 63 -4.32 13.74 -5.54
N ALA A 64 -5.10 13.09 -6.40
CA ALA A 64 -5.90 13.72 -7.46
C ALA A 64 -7.39 13.88 -7.10
N ALA A 65 -7.84 13.41 -5.94
CA ALA A 65 -9.24 13.42 -5.52
C ALA A 65 -9.68 14.74 -4.87
N HIS A 66 -10.99 14.89 -4.67
CA HIS A 66 -11.59 16.03 -3.99
C HIS A 66 -11.88 15.68 -2.53
N PHE A 67 -11.57 16.62 -1.61
CA PHE A 67 -11.66 16.44 -0.16
C PHE A 67 -12.40 17.59 0.52
N VAL A 68 -13.15 17.25 1.54
CA VAL A 68 -13.93 18.18 2.36
C VAL A 68 -13.76 17.87 3.84
N GLN A 69 -13.36 18.85 4.64
CA GLN A 69 -13.29 18.70 6.10
C GLN A 69 -14.70 18.83 6.71
N VAL A 70 -15.03 17.97 7.68
CA VAL A 70 -16.35 17.89 8.33
C VAL A 70 -16.28 17.93 9.87
N ALA A 71 -15.07 18.02 10.45
CA ALA A 71 -14.85 18.22 11.88
C ALA A 71 -13.54 18.99 12.12
N ASP A 72 -13.40 19.59 13.30
CA ASP A 72 -12.12 20.14 13.78
C ASP A 72 -11.14 18.98 14.09
N ILE A 73 -9.87 19.09 13.68
CA ILE A 73 -8.88 18.01 13.72
C ILE A 73 -7.73 18.39 14.66
N ASP A 74 -7.58 17.72 15.80
CA ASP A 74 -6.43 17.93 16.70
C ASP A 74 -5.31 16.91 16.42
N MET A 75 -4.14 17.42 16.06
CA MET A 75 -2.97 16.59 15.70
C MET A 75 -2.13 16.16 16.91
N SER A 76 -2.42 16.65 18.12
CA SER A 76 -1.57 16.45 19.30
C SER A 76 -1.39 14.97 19.68
N THR A 77 -2.48 14.22 19.86
CA THR A 77 -2.44 12.77 20.14
C THR A 77 -2.01 11.93 18.93
N TYR A 78 -2.23 12.43 17.71
CA TYR A 78 -1.83 11.71 16.50
C TYR A 78 -0.30 11.75 16.28
N LEU A 79 0.35 12.86 16.66
CA LEU A 79 1.78 13.11 16.44
C LEU A 79 2.65 12.95 17.70
N SER A 80 2.07 12.64 18.86
CA SER A 80 2.80 12.30 20.10
C SER A 80 3.61 11.01 19.95
N GLU A 81 4.55 10.73 20.86
CA GLU A 81 5.40 9.53 20.81
C GLU A 81 4.61 8.21 20.79
N ASP A 82 3.46 8.15 21.49
CA ASP A 82 2.53 7.00 21.49
C ASP A 82 1.45 7.08 20.37
N GLY A 83 1.53 8.08 19.49
CA GLY A 83 0.52 8.36 18.47
C GLY A 83 0.72 7.55 17.19
N VAL A 84 -0.38 7.10 16.56
CA VAL A 84 -0.32 6.29 15.31
C VAL A 84 0.26 7.05 14.09
N GLY A 85 0.42 8.37 14.18
CA GLY A 85 1.13 9.21 13.20
C GLY A 85 2.57 9.58 13.62
N TYR A 86 3.13 8.91 14.63
CA TYR A 86 4.47 9.20 15.12
C TYR A 86 5.54 8.76 14.11
N ASN A 87 6.23 9.75 13.54
CA ASN A 87 7.29 9.54 12.56
C ASN A 87 8.69 9.67 13.21
N GLY A 88 8.95 8.95 14.31
CA GLY A 88 10.26 8.96 14.99
C GLY A 88 10.73 10.36 15.42
N GLY A 89 9.82 11.18 15.93
CA GLY A 89 10.08 12.56 16.35
C GLY A 89 10.15 13.60 15.22
N LYS A 90 9.96 13.18 13.95
CA LYS A 90 9.86 14.09 12.80
C LYS A 90 8.50 14.77 12.63
N GLY A 91 7.48 14.34 13.39
CA GLY A 91 6.11 14.83 13.23
C GLY A 91 5.54 14.54 11.84
N TRP A 92 4.54 15.31 11.43
CA TRP A 92 3.75 15.09 10.22
C TRP A 92 4.61 14.92 8.95
N LEU A 93 4.22 13.97 8.10
CA LEU A 93 4.82 13.71 6.79
C LEU A 93 4.07 14.52 5.71
N PRO A 94 4.71 15.51 5.04
CA PRO A 94 4.04 16.37 4.07
C PRO A 94 3.30 15.60 2.96
N ILE A 95 2.10 16.06 2.60
CA ILE A 95 1.31 15.46 1.50
C ILE A 95 1.89 15.93 0.16
N GLY A 96 2.32 14.97 -0.65
CA GLY A 96 2.85 15.20 -2.00
C GLY A 96 4.33 15.60 -2.04
N SER A 97 5.09 14.98 -2.94
CA SER A 97 6.56 15.05 -3.03
C SER A 97 7.05 15.64 -4.36
N THR A 98 8.36 15.54 -4.63
CA THR A 98 8.98 15.93 -5.90
C THR A 98 9.60 14.79 -6.70
N GLU A 99 9.53 13.55 -6.25
CA GLU A 99 10.23 12.42 -6.88
C GLU A 99 9.58 12.05 -8.22
N SER A 100 8.27 12.24 -8.34
CA SER A 100 7.51 12.17 -9.60
C SER A 100 6.53 13.34 -9.77
N THR A 101 6.03 13.54 -11.00
CA THR A 101 4.87 14.40 -11.27
C THR A 101 3.55 13.80 -10.76
N THR A 102 3.48 12.47 -10.63
CA THR A 102 2.30 11.73 -10.13
C THR A 102 2.15 11.78 -8.61
N GLN A 103 3.23 12.07 -7.88
CA GLN A 103 3.23 12.19 -6.42
C GLN A 103 2.92 13.63 -5.93
N ARG A 104 2.34 14.50 -6.77
CA ARG A 104 1.95 15.86 -6.36
C ARG A 104 0.48 15.89 -5.99
N PHE A 105 0.10 16.72 -5.02
CA PHE A 105 -1.32 16.98 -4.78
C PHE A 105 -1.88 17.79 -5.96
N THR A 106 -2.81 17.20 -6.71
CA THR A 106 -3.45 17.78 -7.89
C THR A 106 -4.98 17.89 -7.78
N GLY A 107 -5.56 17.38 -6.70
CA GLY A 107 -6.98 17.50 -6.39
C GLY A 107 -7.38 18.82 -5.72
N THR A 108 -8.46 18.79 -4.93
CA THR A 108 -8.94 19.94 -4.15
C THR A 108 -9.16 19.61 -2.68
N TYR A 109 -8.82 20.52 -1.77
CA TYR A 109 -9.10 20.38 -0.34
C TYR A 109 -9.84 21.62 0.18
N THR A 110 -11.05 21.45 0.71
CA THR A 110 -11.79 22.52 1.40
C THR A 110 -11.92 22.22 2.89
N GLY A 111 -11.47 23.15 3.74
CA GLY A 111 -11.58 23.02 5.20
C GLY A 111 -12.96 23.41 5.76
N GLN A 112 -13.88 23.96 4.95
CA GLN A 112 -15.24 24.39 5.35
C GLN A 112 -15.35 25.24 6.63
N GLY A 113 -14.29 25.94 7.05
CA GLY A 113 -14.31 26.70 8.31
C GLY A 113 -13.99 25.88 9.56
N TYR A 114 -13.70 24.59 9.40
CA TYR A 114 -13.07 23.76 10.44
C TYR A 114 -11.56 24.01 10.52
N LYS A 115 -10.98 23.62 11.64
CA LYS A 115 -9.58 23.89 12.00
C LYS A 115 -8.76 22.62 12.08
N ILE A 116 -7.47 22.73 11.78
CA ILE A 116 -6.45 21.74 12.13
C ILE A 116 -5.59 22.35 13.23
N LEU A 117 -5.53 21.70 14.39
CA LEU A 117 -4.87 22.18 15.60
C LEU A 117 -3.56 21.43 15.84
N ASN A 118 -2.57 22.11 16.41
CA ASN A 118 -1.36 21.50 16.98
C ASN A 118 -0.46 20.73 15.98
N LEU A 119 -0.54 21.05 14.68
CA LEU A 119 0.27 20.42 13.64
C LEU A 119 1.77 20.62 13.91
N THR A 120 2.50 19.51 14.15
CA THR A 120 3.94 19.54 14.42
C THR A 120 4.72 18.87 13.28
N ILE A 121 5.71 19.56 12.73
CA ILE A 121 6.67 19.03 11.75
C ILE A 121 8.08 19.36 12.22
N ASN A 122 8.95 18.36 12.31
CA ASN A 122 10.34 18.48 12.75
C ASN A 122 11.27 17.77 11.75
N ARG A 123 11.41 18.35 10.56
CA ARG A 123 12.14 17.77 9.41
C ARG A 123 13.31 18.67 9.00
N PRO A 124 14.25 18.97 9.93
CA PRO A 124 15.24 20.05 9.77
C PRO A 124 16.17 19.93 8.56
N ASP A 125 16.35 18.73 8.03
CA ASP A 125 17.28 18.44 6.93
C ASP A 125 16.55 18.08 5.62
N GLU A 126 15.22 18.05 5.62
CA GLU A 126 14.36 17.68 4.49
C GLU A 126 13.77 18.91 3.79
N GLU A 127 13.44 18.76 2.51
CA GLU A 127 12.90 19.84 1.65
C GLU A 127 11.41 19.61 1.37
N TYR A 128 10.70 20.66 0.92
CA TYR A 128 9.26 20.62 0.63
C TYR A 128 8.42 20.30 1.88
N VAL A 129 8.53 21.19 2.88
CA VAL A 129 8.00 20.99 4.23
C VAL A 129 6.80 21.89 4.48
N GLY A 130 5.66 21.27 4.79
CA GLY A 130 4.36 21.87 5.10
C GLY A 130 3.32 20.80 5.40
N LEU A 131 2.05 21.16 5.61
CA LEU A 131 0.94 20.18 5.57
C LEU A 131 0.97 19.42 4.23
N PHE A 132 1.09 20.18 3.13
CA PHE A 132 1.44 19.70 1.80
C PHE A 132 2.90 20.00 1.48
N GLY A 133 3.63 19.07 0.88
CA GLY A 133 5.00 19.32 0.43
C GLY A 133 5.01 20.04 -0.92
N ASN A 134 4.28 19.49 -1.88
CA ASN A 134 4.25 19.98 -3.26
C ASN A 134 2.84 19.86 -3.88
N VAL A 135 2.25 21.02 -4.22
CA VAL A 135 0.91 21.14 -4.80
C VAL A 135 0.99 21.62 -6.24
N GLY A 136 0.29 20.93 -7.14
CA GLY A 136 0.01 21.41 -8.49
C GLY A 136 0.79 20.75 -9.63
N ALA A 137 0.63 21.33 -10.83
CA ALA A 137 0.98 20.70 -12.10
C ALA A 137 2.31 21.20 -12.71
N THR A 138 2.75 20.58 -13.81
CA THR A 138 3.89 21.03 -14.63
C THR A 138 3.52 22.11 -15.64
N SER A 139 2.24 22.18 -16.02
CA SER A 139 1.65 23.14 -16.97
C SER A 139 0.30 23.64 -16.43
N LEU A 140 -0.37 24.54 -17.16
CA LEU A 140 -1.74 24.96 -16.84
C LEU A 140 -2.68 23.75 -16.90
N PRO A 141 -3.33 23.36 -15.79
CA PRO A 141 -4.22 22.21 -15.75
C PRO A 141 -5.61 22.52 -16.34
N SER A 142 -6.31 21.49 -16.80
CA SER A 142 -7.71 21.59 -17.28
C SER A 142 -8.74 21.72 -16.14
N GLN A 143 -8.33 21.42 -14.90
CA GLN A 143 -9.14 21.53 -13.68
C GLN A 143 -8.39 22.38 -12.64
N THR A 144 -9.13 23.06 -11.76
CA THR A 144 -8.53 23.95 -10.76
C THR A 144 -7.97 23.17 -9.58
N ILE A 145 -6.65 23.24 -9.39
CA ILE A 145 -5.98 22.65 -8.23
C ILE A 145 -6.07 23.65 -7.07
N LYS A 146 -6.76 23.31 -5.98
CA LYS A 146 -7.21 24.30 -4.99
C LYS A 146 -7.13 23.80 -3.55
N ILE A 147 -6.62 24.63 -2.66
CA ILE A 147 -6.78 24.49 -1.20
C ILE A 147 -7.53 25.72 -0.71
N GLU A 148 -8.63 25.54 0.00
CA GLU A 148 -9.43 26.65 0.50
C GLU A 148 -10.02 26.42 1.89
N ASN A 149 -10.42 27.51 2.55
CA ASN A 149 -11.10 27.48 3.86
C ASN A 149 -10.34 26.66 4.92
N LEU A 150 -9.01 26.64 4.83
CA LEU A 150 -8.12 25.85 5.67
C LEU A 150 -7.52 26.72 6.78
N ALA A 151 -7.74 26.33 8.03
CA ALA A 151 -7.10 26.93 9.20
C ALA A 151 -6.11 25.98 9.85
N LEU A 152 -4.86 26.44 10.02
CA LEU A 152 -3.85 25.78 10.85
C LEU A 152 -3.62 26.61 12.12
N GLU A 153 -4.02 26.12 13.30
CA GLU A 153 -3.79 26.80 14.57
C GLU A 153 -2.74 26.09 15.43
N ASN A 154 -1.86 26.89 16.04
CA ASN A 154 -0.76 26.41 16.88
C ASN A 154 0.18 25.42 16.15
N ALA A 155 0.51 25.70 14.88
CA ALA A 155 1.45 24.90 14.11
C ALA A 155 2.91 25.14 14.54
N SER A 156 3.72 24.08 14.60
CA SER A 156 5.14 24.14 14.95
C SER A 156 5.96 23.41 13.88
N ILE A 157 6.67 24.16 13.03
CA ILE A 157 7.23 23.63 11.77
C ILE A 157 8.73 23.89 11.68
N ILE A 158 9.52 22.85 11.43
CA ILE A 158 10.96 22.93 11.17
C ILE A 158 11.26 22.19 9.87
N GLY A 159 11.92 22.87 8.92
CA GLY A 159 12.29 22.32 7.61
C GLY A 159 13.61 22.90 7.09
N LYS A 160 14.12 22.37 5.97
CA LYS A 160 15.35 22.89 5.32
C LYS A 160 15.03 23.92 4.24
N ASN A 161 14.62 23.46 3.06
CA ASN A 161 14.32 24.28 1.88
C ASN A 161 12.85 24.11 1.49
N TYR A 162 12.25 25.11 0.84
CA TYR A 162 10.84 25.06 0.42
C TYR A 162 9.92 24.80 1.63
N VAL A 163 9.93 25.70 2.60
CA VAL A 163 9.23 25.54 3.89
C VAL A 163 8.08 26.54 3.96
N GLY A 164 6.86 26.05 4.15
CA GLY A 164 5.65 26.84 4.33
C GLY A 164 4.55 26.02 4.98
N ALA A 165 3.78 26.61 5.90
CA ALA A 165 2.90 25.82 6.75
C ALA A 165 1.76 25.10 6.03
N ILE A 166 1.12 25.74 5.05
CA ILE A 166 0.15 25.06 4.19
C ILE A 166 0.90 24.27 3.11
N ALA A 167 1.87 24.89 2.42
CA ALA A 167 2.58 24.24 1.32
C ALA A 167 4.08 24.57 1.28
N GLY A 168 4.93 23.56 1.12
CA GLY A 168 6.34 23.78 0.79
C GLY A 168 6.51 24.48 -0.56
N LYS A 169 5.77 24.01 -1.58
CA LYS A 169 5.71 24.61 -2.93
C LYS A 169 4.32 24.50 -3.57
N ILE A 170 3.93 25.52 -4.34
CA ILE A 170 2.75 25.47 -5.23
C ILE A 170 3.09 25.84 -6.69
N ALA A 171 2.45 25.17 -7.66
CA ALA A 171 2.63 25.45 -9.10
C ALA A 171 1.31 25.27 -9.88
N TYR A 172 0.79 26.35 -10.48
CA TYR A 172 -0.52 26.38 -11.17
C TYR A 172 -1.70 25.94 -10.27
N ALA A 173 -1.58 26.21 -8.96
CA ALA A 173 -2.60 25.95 -7.95
C ALA A 173 -3.01 27.24 -7.23
N GLU A 174 -4.14 27.20 -6.53
CA GLU A 174 -4.73 28.33 -5.80
C GLU A 174 -4.85 27.99 -4.29
N ILE A 175 -4.44 28.92 -3.42
CA ILE A 175 -4.67 28.89 -1.97
C ILE A 175 -5.56 30.09 -1.61
N HIS A 176 -6.75 29.81 -1.09
CA HIS A 176 -7.83 30.79 -0.89
C HIS A 176 -8.36 30.78 0.55
N GLN A 177 -8.73 31.94 1.09
CA GLN A 177 -9.51 32.04 2.35
C GLN A 177 -8.96 31.14 3.47
N SER A 178 -7.64 31.15 3.65
CA SER A 178 -6.91 30.22 4.53
C SER A 178 -5.94 30.95 5.44
N TYR A 179 -5.69 30.41 6.64
CA TYR A 179 -4.79 31.04 7.60
C TYR A 179 -3.96 30.08 8.43
N VAL A 180 -2.89 30.62 9.02
CA VAL A 180 -1.95 29.87 9.85
C VAL A 180 -1.54 30.70 11.07
N SER A 181 -1.49 30.08 12.25
CA SER A 181 -0.83 30.63 13.44
C SER A 181 0.19 29.63 14.03
N GLY A 182 1.27 30.16 14.64
CA GLY A 182 2.29 29.33 15.28
C GLY A 182 3.73 29.78 15.01
N THR A 183 4.64 28.83 14.83
CA THR A 183 6.07 29.05 14.59
C THR A 183 6.59 28.24 13.41
N LEU A 184 7.55 28.82 12.68
CA LEU A 184 8.19 28.16 11.54
C LEU A 184 9.68 28.47 11.51
N GLN A 185 10.51 27.43 11.36
CA GLN A 185 11.96 27.54 11.17
C GLN A 185 12.38 26.86 9.88
N GLY A 186 12.87 27.66 8.92
CA GLY A 186 13.58 27.14 7.76
C GLY A 186 15.09 27.18 7.99
N LYS A 187 15.85 26.13 7.68
CA LYS A 187 17.32 26.14 7.78
C LYS A 187 18.04 26.61 6.52
N GLY A 188 17.36 26.64 5.38
CA GLY A 188 17.92 26.97 4.07
C GLY A 188 17.14 28.06 3.35
N TYR A 189 16.72 27.84 2.10
CA TYR A 189 16.14 28.86 1.23
C TYR A 189 14.67 28.60 0.88
N ARG A 190 13.95 29.64 0.43
CA ARG A 190 12.51 29.62 0.11
C ARG A 190 11.66 29.23 1.33
N VAL A 191 11.52 30.18 2.24
CA VAL A 191 10.83 30.01 3.53
C VAL A 191 9.74 31.06 3.65
N GLY A 192 8.50 30.65 3.87
CA GLY A 192 7.36 31.55 4.03
C GLY A 192 6.42 31.10 5.15
N GLY A 193 5.67 32.02 5.76
CA GLY A 193 4.68 31.67 6.80
C GLY A 193 3.62 30.68 6.31
N ILE A 194 3.11 30.84 5.09
CA ILE A 194 2.14 29.93 4.46
C ILE A 194 2.80 29.08 3.36
N ILE A 195 3.66 29.68 2.52
CA ILE A 195 4.22 29.02 1.32
C ILE A 195 5.72 29.29 1.16
N GLY A 196 6.52 28.24 0.94
CA GLY A 196 7.95 28.39 0.62
C GLY A 196 8.21 28.99 -0.77
N ASP A 197 7.67 28.37 -1.82
CA ASP A 197 7.82 28.78 -3.22
C ASP A 197 6.48 28.74 -3.98
N SER A 198 6.05 29.87 -4.55
CA SER A 198 4.78 30.04 -5.25
C SER A 198 4.96 30.41 -6.72
N ASN A 199 4.51 29.51 -7.59
CA ASN A 199 4.00 29.82 -8.94
C ASN A 199 2.49 29.57 -8.99
N GLY A 200 1.75 30.13 -8.02
CA GLY A 200 0.30 29.96 -7.90
C GLY A 200 -0.39 31.22 -7.39
N ARG A 201 -1.70 31.12 -7.13
CA ARG A 201 -2.51 32.24 -6.66
C ARG A 201 -2.75 32.12 -5.17
N VAL A 202 -2.55 33.21 -4.45
CA VAL A 202 -2.70 33.28 -2.99
C VAL A 202 -3.60 34.47 -2.70
N ILE A 203 -4.82 34.19 -2.25
CA ILE A 203 -5.93 35.16 -2.25
C ILE A 203 -6.67 35.06 -0.93
N ASP A 204 -6.95 36.21 -0.30
CA ASP A 204 -7.69 36.29 0.96
C ASP A 204 -7.09 35.41 2.08
N CYS A 205 -5.76 35.44 2.26
CA CYS A 205 -5.05 34.58 3.21
C CYS A 205 -4.30 35.37 4.31
N PHE A 206 -4.09 34.77 5.49
CA PHE A 206 -3.31 35.43 6.54
C PHE A 206 -2.40 34.54 7.40
N SER A 207 -1.37 35.17 7.99
CA SER A 207 -0.37 34.49 8.83
C SER A 207 -0.10 35.24 10.14
N HIS A 208 -0.18 34.51 11.23
CA HIS A 208 0.37 34.88 12.54
C HIS A 208 1.62 34.05 12.89
N VAL A 209 2.28 33.47 11.88
CA VAL A 209 3.45 32.59 12.06
C VAL A 209 4.71 33.41 12.28
N ASN A 210 5.41 33.17 13.39
CA ASN A 210 6.77 33.69 13.58
C ASN A 210 7.75 32.86 12.74
N VAL A 211 8.34 33.48 11.72
CA VAL A 211 9.27 32.84 10.77
C VAL A 211 10.70 33.10 11.22
N SER A 212 11.50 32.04 11.33
CA SER A 212 12.88 32.10 11.80
C SER A 212 13.88 31.32 10.93
N GLY A 213 15.14 31.73 11.00
CA GLY A 213 16.25 31.08 10.31
C GLY A 213 16.41 31.53 8.86
N GLY A 214 16.84 30.59 8.02
CA GLY A 214 16.97 30.74 6.58
C GLY A 214 18.24 31.44 6.09
N SER A 215 18.53 31.29 4.80
CA SER A 215 19.71 31.84 4.12
C SER A 215 19.35 32.74 2.93
N ASN A 216 18.25 32.47 2.23
CA ASN A 216 17.81 33.28 1.09
C ASN A 216 16.30 33.12 0.82
N HIS A 217 15.64 34.20 0.41
CA HIS A 217 14.22 34.24 0.05
C HIS A 217 13.29 33.87 1.22
N ILE A 218 13.27 34.75 2.23
CA ILE A 218 12.53 34.55 3.47
C ILE A 218 11.40 35.59 3.58
N GLY A 219 10.16 35.14 3.75
CA GLY A 219 8.97 35.99 3.84
C GLY A 219 8.08 35.67 5.04
N GLY A 220 7.41 36.67 5.62
CA GLY A 220 6.41 36.43 6.68
C GLY A 220 5.11 35.78 6.20
N LEU A 221 4.89 35.70 4.88
CA LEU A 221 3.78 34.98 4.24
C LEU A 221 4.27 34.03 3.14
N ILE A 222 5.09 34.51 2.21
CA ILE A 222 5.60 33.72 1.07
C ILE A 222 7.12 33.91 0.90
N GLY A 223 7.89 32.83 0.79
CA GLY A 223 9.33 32.92 0.52
C GLY A 223 9.64 33.51 -0.86
N VAL A 224 9.13 32.87 -1.92
CA VAL A 224 9.24 33.32 -3.31
C VAL A 224 7.87 33.33 -4.01
N ASN A 225 7.57 34.37 -4.79
CA ASN A 225 6.36 34.50 -5.61
C ASN A 225 6.72 34.83 -7.07
N VAL A 226 6.92 33.82 -7.92
CA VAL A 226 7.45 33.95 -9.30
C VAL A 226 6.83 32.95 -10.28
N GLY A 227 7.01 33.17 -11.58
CA GLY A 227 6.39 32.35 -12.64
C GLY A 227 5.07 32.93 -13.13
N LEU A 228 4.47 32.34 -14.16
CA LEU A 228 3.36 32.95 -14.90
C LEU A 228 2.08 33.09 -14.06
N ALA A 229 1.73 32.08 -13.28
CA ALA A 229 0.50 32.05 -12.47
C ALA A 229 0.61 32.80 -11.13
N ALA A 230 1.84 33.09 -10.67
CA ALA A 230 2.10 33.80 -9.41
C ALA A 230 1.29 35.10 -9.27
N ARG A 231 0.45 35.17 -8.23
CA ARG A 231 -0.27 36.37 -7.75
C ARG A 231 -0.53 36.25 -6.25
N LEU A 232 -0.25 37.32 -5.51
CA LEU A 232 -0.64 37.50 -4.11
C LEU A 232 -1.64 38.65 -4.02
N ARG A 233 -2.83 38.41 -3.46
CA ARG A 233 -3.89 39.41 -3.34
C ARG A 233 -4.55 39.38 -1.97
N ASN A 234 -4.95 40.55 -1.46
CA ASN A 234 -5.83 40.72 -0.32
C ASN A 234 -5.40 39.87 0.89
N SER A 235 -4.12 39.94 1.26
CA SER A 235 -3.55 38.97 2.22
C SER A 235 -2.58 39.66 3.17
N TYR A 236 -2.39 39.14 4.38
CA TYR A 236 -1.54 39.82 5.35
C TYR A 236 -0.77 38.91 6.31
N THR A 237 0.26 39.48 6.95
CA THR A 237 0.99 38.80 8.02
C THR A 237 1.25 39.72 9.21
N THR A 238 1.19 39.16 10.41
CA THR A 238 1.59 39.84 11.66
C THR A 238 2.71 39.11 12.39
N GLY A 239 3.28 38.06 11.79
CA GLY A 239 4.39 37.32 12.37
C GLY A 239 5.71 38.10 12.31
N ASN A 240 6.60 37.84 13.27
CA ASN A 240 7.98 38.33 13.23
C ASN A 240 8.81 37.53 12.21
N VAL A 241 9.79 38.17 11.54
CA VAL A 241 10.73 37.50 10.62
C VAL A 241 12.16 37.65 11.15
N GLN A 242 12.75 36.56 11.66
CA GLN A 242 14.07 36.53 12.32
C GLN A 242 15.08 35.73 11.51
N THR A 243 15.94 36.40 10.74
CA THR A 243 16.97 35.76 9.92
C THR A 243 18.40 36.01 10.42
N PRO A 244 19.36 35.12 10.11
CA PRO A 244 20.78 35.41 10.25
C PRO A 244 21.19 36.68 9.49
N ILE A 245 22.24 37.37 9.97
CA ILE A 245 22.78 38.60 9.35
C ILE A 245 23.24 38.37 7.89
N SER A 246 23.64 37.13 7.55
CA SER A 246 24.06 36.73 6.21
C SER A 246 22.91 36.41 5.24
N ALA A 247 21.65 36.45 5.70
CA ALA A 247 20.52 36.12 4.85
C ALA A 247 20.24 37.20 3.79
N THR A 248 19.74 36.79 2.63
CA THR A 248 19.46 37.69 1.50
C THR A 248 18.02 37.54 1.00
N ASN A 249 17.49 38.57 0.31
CA ASN A 249 16.11 38.61 -0.17
C ASN A 249 15.10 38.28 0.95
N ILE A 250 15.14 39.09 1.99
CA ILE A 250 14.28 38.98 3.17
C ILE A 250 13.19 40.05 3.02
N GLY A 251 11.93 39.72 3.30
CA GLY A 251 10.84 40.69 3.26
C GLY A 251 9.72 40.36 4.23
N ALA A 252 9.16 41.38 4.87
CA ALA A 252 8.12 41.20 5.88
C ALA A 252 6.91 40.39 5.39
N LEU A 253 6.46 40.57 4.14
CA LEU A 253 5.39 39.77 3.52
C LEU A 253 5.94 38.72 2.56
N VAL A 254 6.69 39.15 1.55
CA VAL A 254 7.27 38.29 0.51
C VAL A 254 8.79 38.50 0.44
N GLY A 255 9.57 37.41 0.48
CA GLY A 255 11.03 37.46 0.42
C GLY A 255 11.58 37.83 -0.95
N SER A 256 11.01 37.28 -2.03
CA SER A 256 11.38 37.63 -3.41
C SER A 256 10.23 37.45 -4.41
N GLY A 257 10.17 38.35 -5.39
CA GLY A 257 9.18 38.35 -6.46
C GLY A 257 9.02 39.75 -7.05
N PRO A 258 8.42 39.90 -8.25
CA PRO A 258 8.13 41.22 -8.79
C PRO A 258 6.96 41.85 -8.02
N SER A 259 7.12 43.10 -7.58
CA SER A 259 6.07 43.85 -6.85
C SER A 259 4.76 43.97 -7.63
N SER A 260 4.82 43.94 -8.97
CA SER A 260 3.65 43.95 -9.86
C SER A 260 2.75 42.71 -9.76
N LYS A 261 3.08 41.72 -8.92
CA LYS A 261 2.28 40.52 -8.62
C LYS A 261 1.72 40.49 -7.19
N ILE A 262 1.81 41.59 -6.45
CA ILE A 262 1.35 41.73 -5.06
C ILE A 262 0.33 42.88 -5.00
N TYR A 263 -0.90 42.60 -4.56
CA TYR A 263 -2.03 43.53 -4.62
C TYR A 263 -2.73 43.59 -3.26
N ASN A 264 -2.88 44.78 -2.69
CA ASN A 264 -3.66 45.01 -1.45
C ASN A 264 -3.26 44.08 -0.30
N SER A 265 -1.96 43.80 -0.18
CA SER A 265 -1.43 42.87 0.81
C SER A 265 -0.48 43.57 1.77
N PHE A 266 -0.65 43.30 3.06
CA PHE A 266 -0.12 44.13 4.15
C PHE A 266 0.73 43.33 5.13
N TYR A 267 1.66 44.00 5.81
CA TYR A 267 2.39 43.41 6.92
C TYR A 267 2.40 44.36 8.12
N ASN A 268 2.36 43.81 9.33
CA ASN A 268 2.56 44.61 10.53
C ASN A 268 4.05 45.01 10.63
N ALA A 269 4.34 46.29 10.34
CA ALA A 269 5.69 46.85 10.28
C ALA A 269 6.36 47.02 11.67
N GLU A 270 5.59 46.95 12.76
CA GLU A 270 6.11 47.02 14.12
C GLU A 270 6.50 45.64 14.64
N ILE A 271 5.76 44.59 14.25
CA ILE A 271 6.00 43.21 14.71
C ILE A 271 6.97 42.45 13.79
N SER A 272 6.94 42.70 12.47
CA SER A 272 7.77 41.97 11.50
C SER A 272 9.28 42.08 11.75
N GLY A 273 9.73 43.18 12.36
CA GLY A 273 11.15 43.50 12.61
C GLY A 273 11.92 44.00 11.37
N ILE A 274 11.30 43.95 10.18
CA ILE A 274 11.89 44.30 8.89
C ILE A 274 10.86 44.96 7.95
N GLY A 275 11.35 45.62 6.90
CA GLY A 275 10.54 45.99 5.73
C GLY A 275 10.45 44.85 4.71
N GLY A 276 9.84 45.11 3.54
CA GLY A 276 9.84 44.16 2.43
C GLY A 276 8.90 44.54 1.30
N LEU A 277 8.66 43.58 0.41
CA LEU A 277 7.56 43.63 -0.55
C LEU A 277 6.21 43.64 0.19
N GLY A 278 5.16 44.18 -0.44
CA GLY A 278 3.87 44.46 0.20
C GLY A 278 3.81 45.82 0.88
N THR A 279 2.70 46.13 1.57
CA THR A 279 2.51 47.44 2.22
C THR A 279 2.62 47.33 3.74
N GLY A 280 3.66 47.92 4.31
CA GLY A 280 3.83 47.98 5.77
C GLY A 280 2.81 48.93 6.42
N LYS A 281 2.19 48.47 7.51
CA LYS A 281 1.27 49.26 8.34
C LYS A 281 1.62 49.04 9.82
N ILE A 282 1.41 50.06 10.65
CA ILE A 282 1.51 49.93 12.12
C ILE A 282 0.36 49.09 12.67
N THR A 283 0.51 48.53 13.87
CA THR A 283 -0.49 47.67 14.52
C THR A 283 -1.86 48.33 14.59
N ALA A 284 -1.92 49.62 14.91
CA ALA A 284 -3.19 50.36 14.96
C ALA A 284 -3.93 50.35 13.60
N HIS A 285 -3.23 50.66 12.50
CA HIS A 285 -3.83 50.70 11.17
C HIS A 285 -4.21 49.31 10.65
N MET A 286 -3.45 48.27 11.00
CA MET A 286 -3.79 46.88 10.67
C MET A 286 -5.09 46.40 11.33
N LYS A 287 -5.63 47.15 12.30
CA LYS A 287 -6.87 46.87 13.04
C LYS A 287 -8.02 47.84 12.68
N LEU A 288 -7.94 48.48 11.53
CA LEU A 288 -8.95 49.39 11.00
C LEU A 288 -9.39 48.92 9.61
N GLU A 289 -10.70 48.77 9.40
CA GLU A 289 -11.30 48.36 8.12
C GLU A 289 -10.86 49.29 6.96
N GLU A 290 -10.77 50.60 7.21
CA GLU A 290 -10.32 51.62 6.25
C GLU A 290 -8.89 51.41 5.71
N THR A 291 -8.07 50.54 6.30
CA THR A 291 -6.78 50.13 5.70
C THR A 291 -6.95 49.25 4.47
N TYR A 292 -8.08 48.55 4.35
CA TYR A 292 -8.30 47.40 3.49
C TYR A 292 -9.32 47.70 2.36
N THR A 293 -9.24 48.89 1.76
CA THR A 293 -10.24 49.47 0.84
C THR A 293 -10.60 48.68 -0.43
N GLU A 294 -9.90 47.59 -0.74
CA GLU A 294 -10.15 46.69 -1.89
C GLU A 294 -10.42 45.23 -1.48
N TRP A 295 -10.74 45.03 -0.19
CA TRP A 295 -11.14 43.73 0.36
C TRP A 295 -12.66 43.66 0.46
N ASP A 296 -13.19 42.44 0.35
CA ASP A 296 -14.60 42.16 0.46
C ASP A 296 -14.95 41.90 1.94
N PHE A 297 -15.48 42.92 2.62
CA PHE A 297 -16.02 42.80 3.99
C PHE A 297 -17.50 42.41 4.03
N ASP A 298 -18.18 42.34 2.88
CA ASP A 298 -19.57 41.92 2.79
C ASP A 298 -19.70 40.39 2.90
N THR A 299 -18.76 39.64 2.30
CA THR A 299 -18.85 38.18 2.15
C THR A 299 -17.61 37.40 2.62
N ILE A 300 -16.40 37.96 2.55
CA ILE A 300 -15.15 37.21 2.83
C ILE A 300 -14.58 37.54 4.20
N TRP A 301 -14.35 38.82 4.45
CA TRP A 301 -13.69 39.34 5.64
C TRP A 301 -14.70 39.98 6.60
N ASP A 302 -14.32 40.03 7.87
CA ASP A 302 -14.95 40.86 8.89
C ASP A 302 -13.85 41.41 9.82
N ILE A 303 -14.15 42.42 10.61
CA ILE A 303 -13.21 43.01 11.57
C ILE A 303 -13.95 43.59 12.78
N ASP A 304 -13.62 43.09 13.97
CA ASP A 304 -14.13 43.58 15.24
C ASP A 304 -12.98 43.71 16.25
N GLY A 305 -13.21 44.35 17.40
CA GLY A 305 -12.16 44.63 18.39
C GLY A 305 -11.65 43.42 19.20
N THR A 306 -12.18 42.22 18.97
CA THR A 306 -11.98 41.02 19.80
C THR A 306 -11.58 39.79 19.00
N THR A 307 -12.28 39.47 17.91
CA THR A 307 -11.96 38.32 17.03
C THR A 307 -10.60 38.53 16.37
N ASN A 308 -9.83 37.44 16.23
CA ASN A 308 -8.46 37.47 15.71
C ASN A 308 -7.56 38.56 16.33
N THR A 309 -7.76 38.84 17.62
CA THR A 309 -7.09 39.90 18.39
C THR A 309 -7.29 41.34 17.86
N GLY A 310 -8.29 41.57 17.01
CA GLY A 310 -8.60 42.87 16.42
C GLY A 310 -8.11 43.09 14.99
N TYR A 311 -7.44 42.10 14.39
CA TYR A 311 -7.13 42.11 12.96
C TYR A 311 -8.34 41.59 12.14
N PRO A 312 -8.41 41.84 10.82
CA PRO A 312 -9.40 41.18 9.97
C PRO A 312 -9.42 39.67 10.16
N PHE A 313 -10.57 39.05 10.00
CA PHE A 313 -10.72 37.61 10.05
C PHE A 313 -11.65 37.14 8.93
N LEU A 314 -11.51 35.87 8.56
CA LEU A 314 -12.30 35.27 7.50
C LEU A 314 -13.63 34.77 8.08
N ARG A 315 -14.75 35.24 7.51
CA ARG A 315 -16.12 34.96 8.00
C ARG A 315 -16.40 33.45 8.11
N VAL A 316 -15.84 32.64 7.21
CA VAL A 316 -16.04 31.19 7.13
C VAL A 316 -15.65 30.43 8.41
N PHE A 317 -14.75 30.97 9.25
CA PHE A 317 -14.32 30.32 10.50
C PHE A 317 -15.10 30.76 11.75
N VAL A 318 -16.11 31.63 11.60
CA VAL A 318 -16.95 32.09 12.71
C VAL A 318 -18.31 31.41 12.63
N LYS A 319 -18.53 30.43 13.52
CA LYS A 319 -19.80 29.71 13.65
C LYS A 319 -20.89 30.68 14.13
N THR A 320 -21.78 31.11 13.23
CA THR A 320 -23.00 31.83 13.59
C THR A 320 -23.91 30.93 14.43
N PRO A 321 -24.44 31.37 15.58
CA PRO A 321 -25.38 30.57 16.35
C PRO A 321 -26.67 30.32 15.54
N GLU A 322 -27.01 29.04 15.34
CA GLU A 322 -28.26 28.66 14.68
C GLU A 322 -29.47 29.21 15.44
N VAL A 323 -30.33 29.93 14.73
CA VAL A 323 -31.68 30.24 15.21
C VAL A 323 -32.51 28.98 14.95
N PRO A 324 -33.11 28.33 15.97
CA PRO A 324 -33.82 27.08 15.77
C PRO A 324 -35.01 27.29 14.83
N GLU A 325 -35.02 26.56 13.72
CA GLU A 325 -36.11 26.61 12.74
C GLU A 325 -37.41 26.10 13.36
N VAL A 326 -38.51 26.80 13.08
CA VAL A 326 -39.87 26.37 13.43
C VAL A 326 -40.29 25.35 12.37
N PRO A 327 -40.69 24.12 12.73
CA PRO A 327 -40.97 23.07 11.75
C PRO A 327 -42.17 23.43 10.85
N GLU A 328 -41.93 23.45 9.55
CA GLU A 328 -42.99 23.61 8.54
C GLU A 328 -43.88 22.36 8.43
N VAL A 329 -45.12 22.56 8.01
CA VAL A 329 -46.15 21.52 7.89
C VAL A 329 -46.02 20.83 6.52
N PRO A 330 -46.02 19.48 6.43
CA PRO A 330 -45.81 18.79 5.16
C PRO A 330 -47.00 18.91 4.19
N GLU A 331 -46.71 19.26 2.94
CA GLU A 331 -47.66 19.19 1.82
C GLU A 331 -47.73 17.79 1.16
N VAL A 332 -48.81 17.56 0.40
CA VAL A 332 -49.27 16.25 -0.09
C VAL A 332 -48.70 15.93 -1.50
N PRO A 333 -48.39 14.66 -1.85
CA PRO A 333 -47.77 14.32 -3.13
C PRO A 333 -48.71 14.45 -4.35
N GLN A 334 -48.14 14.63 -5.55
CA GLN A 334 -48.85 14.46 -6.82
C GLN A 334 -48.21 13.37 -7.72
N GLU A 335 -49.03 12.78 -8.58
CA GLU A 335 -48.76 11.61 -9.42
C GLU A 335 -47.92 11.91 -10.69
N PRO A 336 -47.31 10.87 -11.32
CA PRO A 336 -46.38 11.03 -12.44
C PRO A 336 -47.06 11.16 -13.80
N VAL A 337 -46.37 11.77 -14.76
CA VAL A 337 -46.79 11.90 -16.17
C VAL A 337 -45.73 11.32 -17.11
N VAL A 338 -46.16 10.46 -18.03
CA VAL A 338 -45.37 9.90 -19.16
C VAL A 338 -45.74 10.65 -20.45
N PRO A 339 -44.77 10.92 -21.34
CA PRO A 339 -45.03 10.71 -22.78
C PRO A 339 -43.85 10.07 -23.56
N GLU A 340 -44.16 9.66 -24.80
CA GLU A 340 -43.45 8.66 -25.61
C GLU A 340 -42.43 9.20 -26.64
N LEU A 341 -41.67 8.27 -27.24
CA LEU A 341 -40.89 8.41 -28.48
C LEU A 341 -41.80 8.65 -29.71
N PRO A 342 -41.34 9.39 -30.75
CA PRO A 342 -40.81 8.74 -31.97
C PRO A 342 -39.68 9.59 -32.64
N SER A 343 -39.06 9.32 -33.79
CA SER A 343 -39.14 8.29 -34.85
C SER A 343 -37.80 8.19 -35.61
N ASN A 344 -37.63 7.10 -36.36
CA ASN A 344 -36.46 6.75 -37.20
C ASN A 344 -36.44 7.46 -38.59
N ASN A 345 -35.46 7.08 -39.44
CA ASN A 345 -35.30 7.27 -40.91
C ASN A 345 -34.23 8.32 -41.35
N ASP A 346 -33.40 8.11 -42.39
CA ASP A 346 -33.16 6.91 -43.24
C ASP A 346 -31.92 7.07 -44.16
N TYR A 347 -31.37 5.94 -44.63
CA TYR A 347 -30.69 5.69 -45.94
C TYR A 347 -29.52 6.59 -46.44
N HIS A 348 -28.66 6.25 -47.40
CA HIS A 348 -28.34 5.10 -48.31
C HIS A 348 -26.77 5.19 -48.52
N ASP A 349 -25.97 4.28 -49.09
CA ASP A 349 -26.16 3.37 -50.25
C ASP A 349 -25.03 2.30 -50.40
N ALA A 350 -25.29 1.31 -51.27
CA ALA A 350 -24.41 0.52 -52.20
C ALA A 350 -22.86 0.43 -52.04
N SER A 351 -22.14 -0.63 -52.48
CA SER A 351 -22.48 -1.99 -52.99
C SER A 351 -21.19 -2.77 -53.37
N ASP A 352 -21.25 -4.12 -53.40
CA ASP A 352 -20.49 -5.05 -54.30
C ASP A 352 -18.93 -5.07 -54.29
N SER A 353 -18.22 -6.17 -54.61
CA SER A 353 -18.58 -7.59 -54.84
C SER A 353 -17.32 -8.47 -55.04
N THR A 354 -17.26 -9.69 -54.47
CA THR A 354 -16.64 -10.93 -55.06
C THR A 354 -15.11 -10.92 -55.43
N ASN A 355 -14.37 -12.02 -55.66
CA ASN A 355 -14.60 -13.47 -55.58
C ASN A 355 -13.27 -14.29 -55.45
N VAL A 356 -13.31 -15.40 -54.70
CA VAL A 356 -12.80 -16.78 -55.01
C VAL A 356 -11.32 -17.09 -55.38
N GLY A 357 -10.80 -18.16 -54.73
CA GLY A 357 -9.72 -19.07 -55.16
C GLY A 357 -8.88 -19.58 -53.97
N ASN A 358 -9.12 -20.72 -53.31
CA ASN A 358 -9.01 -22.14 -53.74
C ASN A 358 -7.58 -22.49 -54.26
N SER A 359 -6.84 -23.53 -53.84
CA SER A 359 -7.23 -24.83 -53.23
C SER A 359 -6.03 -25.64 -52.67
N ASN A 360 -6.31 -26.66 -51.85
CA ASN A 360 -5.59 -27.97 -51.72
C ASN A 360 -4.20 -28.02 -51.02
N ASN A 361 -4.04 -28.77 -49.91
CA ASN A 361 -3.74 -30.23 -49.76
C ASN A 361 -2.21 -30.50 -49.76
N SER A 362 -1.59 -31.42 -49.01
CA SER A 362 -1.99 -32.78 -48.57
C SER A 362 -0.97 -33.38 -47.57
N ASP A 363 -1.42 -34.30 -46.69
CA ASP A 363 -0.77 -35.53 -46.15
C ASP A 363 0.67 -35.46 -45.50
N ASP A 364 1.22 -36.44 -44.74
CA ASP A 364 0.77 -37.79 -44.34
C ASP A 364 1.47 -38.32 -43.06
N THR A 365 0.91 -39.39 -42.45
CA THR A 365 1.54 -40.50 -41.65
C THR A 365 2.57 -40.22 -40.53
N THR A 366 2.33 -40.60 -39.26
CA THR A 366 2.53 -41.93 -38.59
C THR A 366 4.01 -42.39 -38.45
N THR A 367 4.48 -43.27 -37.55
CA THR A 367 3.87 -44.29 -36.66
C THR A 367 4.92 -44.80 -35.64
N THR A 368 4.52 -45.21 -34.41
CA THR A 368 5.04 -46.36 -33.59
C THR A 368 6.55 -46.53 -33.27
N THR A 369 7.05 -47.22 -32.23
CA THR A 369 6.59 -47.82 -30.95
C THR A 369 7.84 -48.33 -30.21
N SER A 370 7.71 -48.66 -28.90
CA SER A 370 8.38 -49.82 -28.23
C SER A 370 9.92 -49.89 -28.14
N SER A 371 10.55 -50.43 -27.09
CA SER A 371 10.13 -50.87 -25.75
C SER A 371 11.36 -51.41 -24.99
N THR A 372 11.20 -51.74 -23.70
CA THR A 372 11.90 -52.84 -22.97
C THR A 372 13.44 -52.80 -22.81
N THR A 373 14.08 -53.26 -21.73
CA THR A 373 13.74 -53.71 -20.35
C THR A 373 15.07 -54.06 -19.65
N ALA A 374 15.10 -54.03 -18.31
CA ALA A 374 15.90 -54.94 -17.46
C ALA A 374 17.46 -54.83 -17.51
N ASP A 375 18.24 -55.28 -16.53
CA ASP A 375 18.03 -55.54 -15.07
C ASP A 375 19.43 -55.84 -14.46
N SER A 376 19.53 -55.78 -13.14
CA SER A 376 20.47 -56.54 -12.28
C SER A 376 21.93 -56.07 -12.05
N THR A 377 22.11 -55.60 -10.80
CA THR A 377 23.11 -56.06 -9.79
C THR A 377 24.62 -55.75 -9.89
N TYR A 378 25.05 -54.86 -8.97
CA TYR A 378 26.09 -55.05 -7.93
C TYR A 378 27.38 -55.86 -8.20
N VAL A 379 28.54 -55.27 -7.90
CA VAL A 379 29.38 -55.52 -6.69
C VAL A 379 30.64 -54.61 -6.71
N SER A 380 31.13 -54.21 -5.51
CA SER A 380 32.42 -53.57 -5.11
C SER A 380 33.50 -53.24 -6.18
N ASP A 381 34.33 -52.20 -6.02
CA ASP A 381 35.13 -51.93 -4.82
C ASP A 381 35.71 -50.50 -4.75
N ASN A 382 36.28 -50.13 -3.61
CA ASN A 382 36.56 -48.75 -3.20
C ASN A 382 37.87 -48.16 -3.77
N SER A 383 37.79 -47.06 -4.52
CA SER A 383 38.95 -46.19 -4.80
C SER A 383 38.56 -44.71 -4.97
N SER A 384 39.08 -43.86 -4.07
CA SER A 384 39.21 -42.40 -4.19
C SER A 384 38.03 -41.64 -4.82
N ILE A 385 37.00 -41.38 -4.02
CA ILE A 385 35.96 -40.39 -4.33
C ILE A 385 36.32 -39.10 -3.58
N GLU A 386 36.64 -38.02 -4.31
CA GLU A 386 36.54 -36.65 -3.79
C GLU A 386 35.11 -36.46 -3.24
N PRO A 387 34.90 -35.98 -2.01
CA PRO A 387 33.56 -35.93 -1.44
C PRO A 387 32.66 -35.02 -2.28
N THR A 388 31.70 -35.62 -2.99
CA THR A 388 30.65 -34.89 -3.70
C THR A 388 29.93 -33.98 -2.72
N ASN A 389 29.88 -32.67 -3.01
CA ASN A 389 29.29 -31.65 -2.13
C ASN A 389 27.76 -31.71 -2.04
N PHE A 390 27.17 -32.82 -2.46
CA PHE A 390 25.74 -33.06 -2.47
C PHE A 390 25.40 -34.49 -2.05
N TYR A 391 24.18 -34.67 -1.54
CA TYR A 391 23.57 -35.98 -1.36
C TYR A 391 22.12 -35.97 -1.87
N ILE A 392 21.63 -37.14 -2.23
CA ILE A 392 20.26 -37.36 -2.72
C ILE A 392 19.42 -37.87 -1.56
N ASP A 393 18.29 -37.22 -1.32
CA ASP A 393 17.21 -37.70 -0.47
C ASP A 393 16.05 -38.15 -1.38
N GLU A 394 16.05 -39.46 -1.68
CA GLU A 394 15.03 -40.10 -2.51
C GLU A 394 13.63 -40.01 -1.90
N ALA A 395 13.52 -39.92 -0.57
CA ALA A 395 12.22 -39.86 0.12
C ALA A 395 11.53 -38.50 -0.04
N THR A 396 12.29 -37.44 -0.29
CA THR A 396 11.78 -36.07 -0.54
C THR A 396 12.06 -35.58 -1.96
N ASN A 397 12.50 -36.45 -2.87
CA ASN A 397 12.90 -36.12 -4.24
C ASN A 397 13.85 -34.89 -4.32
N THR A 398 14.81 -34.82 -3.38
CA THR A 398 15.64 -33.63 -3.17
C THR A 398 17.13 -33.95 -3.35
N VAL A 399 17.85 -33.18 -4.18
CA VAL A 399 19.31 -33.08 -4.11
C VAL A 399 19.66 -31.94 -3.15
N ARG A 400 20.36 -32.28 -2.06
CA ARG A 400 20.85 -31.30 -1.07
C ARG A 400 22.32 -31.03 -1.31
N ILE A 401 22.68 -29.76 -1.43
CA ILE A 401 24.02 -29.25 -1.73
C ILE A 401 24.47 -28.42 -0.54
N GLN A 402 25.55 -28.84 0.12
CA GLN A 402 26.11 -28.07 1.24
C GLN A 402 27.24 -27.17 0.72
N VAL A 403 27.05 -25.86 0.78
CA VAL A 403 28.06 -24.89 0.35
C VAL A 403 29.11 -24.75 1.46
N SER A 404 30.38 -25.01 1.11
CA SER A 404 31.53 -24.82 2.02
C SER A 404 32.12 -23.41 1.86
N GLN A 405 32.90 -22.95 2.86
CA GLN A 405 33.51 -21.61 2.83
C GLN A 405 34.40 -21.36 1.60
N ASN A 406 35.04 -22.40 1.05
CA ASN A 406 35.89 -22.29 -0.13
C ASN A 406 35.11 -22.11 -1.44
N GLN A 407 33.78 -22.22 -1.40
CA GLN A 407 32.86 -22.06 -2.54
C GLN A 407 32.04 -20.77 -2.44
N MET A 408 32.40 -19.89 -1.50
CA MET A 408 31.80 -18.58 -1.30
C MET A 408 32.80 -17.49 -1.68
N GLU A 409 32.40 -16.58 -2.56
CA GLU A 409 33.16 -15.36 -2.84
C GLU A 409 32.66 -14.23 -1.94
N HIS A 410 33.59 -13.63 -1.18
CA HIS A 410 33.30 -12.45 -0.35
C HIS A 410 33.56 -11.17 -1.15
N LEU A 411 32.51 -10.37 -1.36
CA LEU A 411 32.63 -9.03 -1.94
C LEU A 411 33.09 -8.02 -0.87
N ASP A 412 32.64 -8.19 0.37
CA ASP A 412 33.02 -7.44 1.57
C ASP A 412 32.76 -8.26 2.85
N GLU A 413 32.89 -7.63 4.03
CA GLU A 413 32.62 -8.26 5.34
C GLU A 413 31.12 -8.58 5.58
N GLU A 414 30.21 -8.10 4.71
CA GLU A 414 28.75 -8.16 4.91
C GLU A 414 28.01 -8.91 3.77
N SER A 415 28.73 -9.44 2.77
CA SER A 415 28.13 -10.04 1.56
C SER A 415 28.82 -11.33 1.09
N ILE A 416 28.01 -12.33 0.71
CA ILE A 416 28.42 -13.64 0.20
C ILE A 416 27.83 -13.86 -1.20
N VAL A 417 28.64 -14.35 -2.14
CA VAL A 417 28.20 -14.83 -3.45
C VAL A 417 28.48 -16.32 -3.60
N VAL A 418 27.49 -17.08 -4.05
CA VAL A 418 27.59 -18.51 -4.39
C VAL A 418 27.25 -18.69 -5.86
N ASN A 419 28.20 -19.18 -6.65
CA ASN A 419 28.00 -19.49 -8.07
C ASN A 419 27.76 -20.99 -8.26
N LEU A 420 26.54 -21.38 -8.65
CA LEU A 420 26.16 -22.79 -8.81
C LEU A 420 26.90 -23.50 -9.96
N GLU A 421 27.49 -22.76 -10.90
CA GLU A 421 28.34 -23.35 -11.96
C GLU A 421 29.59 -24.03 -11.38
N GLN A 422 30.11 -23.51 -10.26
CA GLN A 422 31.28 -24.06 -9.58
C GLN A 422 30.95 -25.26 -8.68
N LEU A 423 29.66 -25.61 -8.52
CA LEU A 423 29.19 -26.63 -7.58
C LEU A 423 28.86 -27.99 -8.24
N ASN A 424 29.11 -28.18 -9.54
CA ASN A 424 28.80 -29.41 -10.29
C ASN A 424 27.35 -29.91 -10.16
N ILE A 425 26.38 -29.02 -9.91
CA ILE A 425 24.99 -29.38 -9.54
C ILE A 425 24.28 -30.29 -10.58
N MET A 426 24.74 -30.25 -11.83
CA MET A 426 24.24 -31.05 -12.94
C MET A 426 24.57 -32.55 -12.80
N GLU A 427 25.64 -32.92 -12.10
CA GLU A 427 25.96 -34.34 -11.83
C GLU A 427 24.96 -34.94 -10.84
N GLY A 428 24.58 -34.21 -9.79
CA GLY A 428 23.53 -34.62 -8.86
C GLY A 428 22.13 -34.62 -9.50
N PHE A 429 21.85 -33.61 -10.33
CA PHE A 429 20.59 -33.51 -11.07
C PHE A 429 20.35 -34.70 -12.02
N ALA A 430 21.40 -35.14 -12.73
CA ALA A 430 21.33 -36.28 -13.66
C ALA A 430 21.06 -37.65 -12.98
N LEU A 431 21.10 -37.70 -11.64
CA LEU A 431 20.86 -38.91 -10.84
C LEU A 431 19.45 -38.96 -10.24
N LEU A 432 18.63 -37.90 -10.35
CA LEU A 432 17.23 -37.91 -9.91
C LEU A 432 16.30 -38.49 -11.00
N PRO A 433 15.49 -39.53 -10.70
CA PRO A 433 14.69 -40.22 -11.72
C PRO A 433 13.24 -39.73 -11.83
N LEU A 434 12.90 -38.50 -11.40
CA LEU A 434 11.51 -38.07 -11.15
C LEU A 434 11.16 -36.67 -11.67
N GLU A 435 9.88 -36.50 -11.99
CA GLU A 435 9.19 -35.24 -12.28
C GLU A 435 9.17 -34.34 -11.02
N LYS A 436 9.32 -33.02 -11.18
CA LYS A 436 9.33 -31.99 -10.12
C LYS A 436 10.33 -32.23 -8.96
N PRO A 437 11.65 -32.37 -9.23
CA PRO A 437 12.66 -32.50 -8.18
C PRO A 437 12.94 -31.18 -7.45
N THR A 438 13.44 -31.26 -6.21
CA THR A 438 13.94 -30.08 -5.47
C THR A 438 15.47 -30.06 -5.43
N ILE A 439 16.07 -28.89 -5.68
CA ILE A 439 17.50 -28.64 -5.52
C ILE A 439 17.68 -27.70 -4.32
N GLU A 440 18.05 -28.24 -3.16
CA GLU A 440 18.30 -27.47 -1.93
C GLU A 440 19.77 -27.03 -1.88
N VAL A 441 20.02 -25.73 -2.03
CA VAL A 441 21.33 -25.11 -1.85
C VAL A 441 21.41 -24.54 -0.44
N ASN A 442 22.14 -25.24 0.42
CA ASN A 442 22.27 -24.92 1.84
C ASN A 442 23.54 -24.09 2.09
N ILE A 443 23.34 -22.82 2.49
CA ILE A 443 24.35 -21.80 2.74
C ILE A 443 24.40 -21.51 4.25
N ASN A 444 24.74 -22.55 5.01
CA ASN A 444 24.98 -22.43 6.45
C ASN A 444 26.38 -21.83 6.70
N GLN A 445 26.45 -20.67 7.33
CA GLN A 445 27.72 -20.17 7.87
C GLN A 445 28.20 -21.11 8.98
N VAL A 446 29.41 -21.67 8.80
CA VAL A 446 30.07 -22.48 9.82
C VAL A 446 30.72 -21.57 10.87
N ASP A 447 29.89 -20.92 11.70
CA ASP A 447 30.31 -20.59 13.07
C ASP A 447 29.11 -20.29 13.98
N LYS A 448 28.88 -21.15 14.99
CA LYS A 448 27.86 -20.93 16.05
C LYS A 448 28.30 -19.89 17.10
N ALA A 449 29.33 -19.10 16.80
CA ALA A 449 30.04 -18.26 17.76
C ALA A 449 29.94 -16.74 17.49
N SER A 450 29.29 -16.33 16.39
CA SER A 450 29.15 -14.92 16.02
C SER A 450 27.73 -14.61 15.52
N ASN A 451 27.11 -13.59 16.10
CA ASN A 451 25.73 -13.15 15.79
C ASN A 451 25.65 -12.39 14.45
N HIS A 452 26.26 -12.90 13.38
CA HIS A 452 26.23 -12.28 12.05
C HIS A 452 24.99 -12.71 11.25
N THR A 453 23.81 -12.39 11.78
CA THR A 453 22.50 -12.55 11.13
C THR A 453 22.25 -11.55 9.99
N THR A 454 23.28 -10.81 9.56
CA THR A 454 23.20 -9.62 8.70
C THR A 454 23.88 -9.78 7.34
N THR A 455 24.33 -10.98 6.98
CA THR A 455 25.11 -11.17 5.74
C THR A 455 24.19 -11.31 4.53
N ASN A 456 24.32 -10.41 3.55
CA ASN A 456 23.64 -10.50 2.26
C ASN A 456 24.07 -11.76 1.54
N THR A 457 23.12 -12.55 1.04
CA THR A 457 23.40 -13.78 0.29
C THR A 457 22.95 -13.61 -1.15
N SER A 458 23.88 -13.80 -2.08
CA SER A 458 23.62 -13.83 -3.53
C SER A 458 23.90 -15.23 -4.08
N VAL A 459 22.93 -15.83 -4.78
CA VAL A 459 23.15 -17.09 -5.52
C VAL A 459 23.01 -16.84 -7.01
N THR A 460 23.98 -17.31 -7.81
CA THR A 460 23.99 -17.11 -9.27
C THR A 460 24.09 -18.42 -10.05
N PHE A 461 23.46 -18.43 -11.23
CA PHE A 461 23.62 -19.50 -12.23
C PHE A 461 23.33 -18.99 -13.65
N ASN A 462 23.93 -19.62 -14.65
CA ASN A 462 23.69 -19.29 -16.06
C ASN A 462 22.43 -19.96 -16.66
N ASN A 463 22.05 -19.50 -17.85
CA ASN A 463 20.98 -20.08 -18.66
C ASN A 463 21.15 -21.60 -18.91
N LYS A 464 22.37 -22.15 -18.99
CA LYS A 464 22.53 -23.60 -19.16
C LYS A 464 21.95 -24.38 -17.97
N ILE A 465 22.23 -23.94 -16.74
CA ILE A 465 21.65 -24.54 -15.53
C ILE A 465 20.13 -24.36 -15.52
N TYR A 466 19.65 -23.14 -15.79
CA TYR A 466 18.21 -22.82 -15.88
C TYR A 466 17.46 -23.81 -16.79
N ARG A 467 17.97 -24.02 -18.01
CA ARG A 467 17.34 -24.90 -19.01
C ARG A 467 17.31 -26.37 -18.63
N GLU A 468 18.29 -26.87 -17.88
CA GLU A 468 18.22 -28.25 -17.38
C GLU A 468 17.17 -28.38 -16.27
N LEU A 469 17.14 -27.45 -15.31
CA LEU A 469 16.14 -27.42 -14.22
C LEU A 469 14.70 -27.27 -14.76
N LEU A 470 14.51 -26.47 -15.81
CA LEU A 470 13.20 -26.25 -16.43
C LEU A 470 12.61 -27.53 -17.06
N LYS A 471 13.44 -28.43 -17.61
CA LYS A 471 12.98 -29.68 -18.26
C LYS A 471 12.25 -30.64 -17.32
N THR A 472 12.50 -30.56 -16.02
CA THR A 472 11.89 -31.45 -15.01
C THR A 472 10.88 -30.73 -14.12
N ASP A 473 10.56 -29.46 -14.41
CA ASP A 473 9.78 -28.57 -13.53
C ASP A 473 10.36 -28.50 -12.10
N ALA A 474 11.69 -28.36 -12.02
CA ALA A 474 12.41 -28.39 -10.74
C ALA A 474 12.14 -27.16 -9.87
N THR A 475 12.16 -27.35 -8.54
CA THR A 475 12.17 -26.26 -7.56
C THR A 475 13.60 -26.02 -7.07
N LEU A 476 14.09 -24.79 -7.21
CA LEU A 476 15.31 -24.34 -6.56
C LEU A 476 14.98 -23.81 -5.16
N TYR A 477 15.60 -24.39 -4.13
CA TYR A 477 15.45 -23.98 -2.75
C TYR A 477 16.79 -23.46 -2.21
N ILE A 478 16.92 -22.14 -2.08
CA ILE A 478 18.07 -21.52 -1.43
C ILE A 478 17.77 -21.38 0.06
N ARG A 479 18.66 -21.86 0.93
CA ARG A 479 18.49 -21.80 2.38
C ARG A 479 19.72 -21.18 3.04
N THR A 480 19.51 -20.17 3.88
CA THR A 480 20.54 -19.53 4.71
C THR A 480 20.27 -19.84 6.19
N SER A 481 21.11 -19.32 7.08
CA SER A 481 20.91 -19.40 8.53
C SER A 481 19.71 -18.59 9.07
N TYR A 482 19.12 -17.69 8.26
CA TYR A 482 18.04 -16.78 8.68
C TYR A 482 16.79 -16.83 7.79
N SER A 483 16.89 -17.38 6.58
CA SER A 483 15.74 -17.46 5.66
C SER A 483 15.89 -18.56 4.60
N GLY A 484 14.81 -18.82 3.87
CA GLY A 484 14.76 -19.74 2.74
C GLY A 484 13.91 -19.20 1.60
N TYR A 485 14.22 -19.59 0.36
CA TYR A 485 13.53 -19.13 -0.84
C TYR A 485 13.35 -20.31 -1.81
N LYS A 486 12.09 -20.75 -2.00
CA LYS A 486 11.70 -21.91 -2.80
C LYS A 486 11.01 -21.46 -4.08
N LEU A 487 11.73 -21.44 -5.20
CA LEU A 487 11.23 -21.02 -6.51
C LEU A 487 11.10 -22.24 -7.46
N PRO A 488 9.88 -22.61 -7.90
CA PRO A 488 9.69 -23.45 -9.06
C PRO A 488 10.24 -22.73 -10.31
N ILE A 489 11.19 -23.36 -11.00
CA ILE A 489 11.98 -22.70 -12.06
C ILE A 489 11.12 -22.26 -13.25
N ARG A 490 9.96 -22.91 -13.46
CA ARG A 490 8.95 -22.51 -14.46
C ARG A 490 8.33 -21.13 -14.26
N GLU A 491 8.42 -20.55 -13.06
CA GLU A 491 7.81 -19.24 -12.75
C GLU A 491 8.68 -18.05 -13.20
N ILE A 492 9.82 -18.33 -13.84
CA ILE A 492 10.68 -17.36 -14.53
C ILE A 492 10.12 -17.18 -15.97
N PRO A 493 9.61 -15.98 -16.35
CA PRO A 493 8.91 -15.80 -17.62
C PRO A 493 9.89 -15.65 -18.79
N GLU A 494 10.16 -16.75 -19.49
CA GLU A 494 11.11 -16.81 -20.61
C GLU A 494 10.76 -15.84 -21.75
N ASP A 495 9.50 -15.80 -22.18
CA ASP A 495 9.02 -14.94 -23.27
C ASP A 495 9.24 -13.44 -22.99
N ASP A 496 9.06 -13.01 -21.73
CA ASP A 496 9.31 -11.64 -21.30
C ASP A 496 10.81 -11.31 -21.31
N LEU A 497 11.67 -12.25 -20.91
CA LEU A 497 13.13 -12.06 -20.92
C LEU A 497 13.68 -11.94 -22.35
N GLU A 498 13.16 -12.73 -23.30
CA GLU A 498 13.47 -12.57 -24.73
C GLU A 498 13.06 -11.18 -25.26
N LEU A 499 11.86 -10.73 -24.89
CA LEU A 499 11.32 -9.45 -25.31
C LEU A 499 12.08 -8.26 -24.72
N ILE A 500 12.48 -8.31 -23.45
CA ILE A 500 13.07 -7.17 -22.73
C ILE A 500 14.56 -6.99 -23.07
N LEU A 501 15.33 -8.08 -23.23
CA LEU A 501 16.80 -8.01 -23.36
C LEU A 501 17.33 -7.86 -24.79
N HIS A 502 16.49 -8.06 -25.82
CA HIS A 502 16.80 -7.76 -27.24
C HIS A 502 18.20 -8.20 -27.76
N SER A 503 18.76 -9.29 -27.24
CA SER A 503 20.14 -9.70 -27.54
C SER A 503 20.24 -10.61 -28.77
N SER A 504 20.78 -10.01 -29.83
CA SER A 504 21.39 -10.50 -31.09
C SER A 504 21.52 -12.01 -31.42
N GLU A 505 21.83 -12.29 -32.70
CA GLU A 505 21.89 -13.59 -33.40
C GLU A 505 22.72 -14.74 -32.74
N THR A 506 23.33 -14.54 -31.57
CA THR A 506 23.98 -15.56 -30.74
C THR A 506 23.08 -16.18 -29.64
N GLY A 507 21.93 -15.57 -29.33
CA GLY A 507 20.88 -16.11 -28.44
C GLY A 507 21.20 -16.12 -26.94
N LEU A 508 20.18 -16.47 -26.15
CA LEU A 508 20.05 -16.39 -24.67
C LEU A 508 21.14 -17.10 -23.83
N ASN A 509 22.14 -17.71 -24.43
CA ASN A 509 23.06 -18.67 -23.79
C ASN A 509 23.98 -18.05 -22.72
N ALA A 510 24.00 -16.71 -22.59
CA ALA A 510 24.87 -15.97 -21.67
C ALA A 510 24.16 -15.39 -20.43
N LEU A 511 22.83 -15.49 -20.31
CA LEU A 511 22.11 -14.86 -19.18
C LEU A 511 22.52 -15.45 -17.83
N ILE A 512 22.66 -14.58 -16.83
CA ILE A 512 22.96 -14.92 -15.44
C ILE A 512 21.75 -14.59 -14.58
N PHE A 513 21.18 -15.60 -13.92
CA PHE A 513 20.15 -15.43 -12.91
C PHE A 513 20.82 -15.16 -11.57
N GLN A 514 20.31 -14.19 -10.82
CA GLN A 514 20.82 -13.79 -9.50
C GLN A 514 19.68 -13.67 -8.49
N PHE A 515 19.78 -14.44 -7.42
CA PHE A 515 18.86 -14.44 -6.28
C PHE A 515 19.54 -13.69 -5.15
N LYS A 516 18.92 -12.64 -4.61
CA LYS A 516 19.45 -11.89 -3.46
C LYS A 516 18.52 -12.05 -2.26
N MET A 517 19.10 -12.32 -1.11
CA MET A 517 18.43 -12.41 0.19
C MET A 517 19.22 -11.51 1.14
N SER A 518 18.61 -10.39 1.55
CA SER A 518 19.29 -9.32 2.26
C SER A 518 18.55 -8.95 3.55
N PRO A 519 19.13 -9.16 4.74
CA PRO A 519 18.56 -8.67 5.99
C PRO A 519 18.48 -7.14 5.99
N VAL A 520 17.29 -6.60 6.25
CA VAL A 520 17.04 -5.16 6.34
C VAL A 520 16.59 -4.77 7.76
N SER A 521 16.37 -3.47 7.99
CA SER A 521 15.83 -2.96 9.26
C SER A 521 14.54 -2.20 9.00
N VAL A 522 13.41 -2.77 9.43
CA VAL A 522 12.08 -2.15 9.37
C VAL A 522 11.49 -2.12 10.77
N GLU A 523 11.07 -0.94 11.23
CA GLU A 523 10.51 -0.76 12.57
C GLU A 523 9.22 -1.57 12.74
N GLY A 524 9.08 -2.24 13.89
CA GLY A 524 7.92 -3.09 14.19
C GLY A 524 7.90 -4.47 13.51
N LEU A 525 8.87 -4.80 12.64
CA LEU A 525 8.98 -6.13 12.02
C LEU A 525 10.15 -6.93 12.59
N ILE A 526 9.92 -8.23 12.78
CA ILE A 526 10.93 -9.20 13.19
C ILE A 526 11.53 -9.85 11.93
N ASN A 527 12.86 -9.99 11.91
CA ASN A 527 13.64 -10.57 10.81
C ASN A 527 13.16 -10.14 9.40
N PRO A 528 13.06 -8.83 9.09
CA PRO A 528 12.67 -8.42 7.75
C PRO A 528 13.81 -8.68 6.75
N ILE A 529 13.54 -9.48 5.73
CA ILE A 529 14.46 -9.87 4.66
C ILE A 529 13.91 -9.38 3.32
N GLU A 530 14.75 -8.70 2.55
CA GLU A 530 14.49 -8.40 1.14
C GLU A 530 14.83 -9.62 0.27
N PHE A 531 13.88 -10.03 -0.57
CA PHE A 531 14.07 -11.07 -1.58
C PHE A 531 13.98 -10.43 -2.96
N GLN A 532 15.04 -10.55 -3.76
CA GLN A 532 15.07 -10.11 -5.17
C GLN A 532 15.46 -11.27 -6.10
N LEU A 533 14.97 -11.22 -7.33
CA LEU A 533 15.39 -12.08 -8.43
C LEU A 533 15.71 -11.20 -9.64
N THR A 534 16.96 -11.20 -10.08
CA THR A 534 17.45 -10.40 -11.21
C THR A 534 17.98 -11.32 -12.31
N VAL A 535 17.76 -10.95 -13.56
CA VAL A 535 18.40 -11.57 -14.74
C VAL A 535 19.32 -10.54 -15.38
N LEU A 536 20.60 -10.87 -15.46
CA LEU A 536 21.65 -10.05 -16.03
C LEU A 536 22.06 -10.61 -17.41
N ASP A 537 22.07 -9.76 -18.42
CA ASP A 537 22.84 -10.01 -19.65
C ASP A 537 24.26 -9.47 -19.47
N PRO A 538 25.29 -10.33 -19.30
CA PRO A 538 26.66 -9.88 -19.08
C PRO A 538 27.32 -9.28 -20.33
N THR A 539 26.71 -9.39 -21.51
CA THR A 539 27.23 -8.81 -22.76
C THR A 539 26.85 -7.34 -22.92
N THR A 540 25.66 -6.96 -22.46
CA THR A 540 25.14 -5.58 -22.47
C THR A 540 25.20 -4.89 -21.11
N ASN A 541 25.41 -5.67 -20.03
CA ASN A 541 25.29 -5.26 -18.63
C ASN A 541 23.89 -4.69 -18.31
N GLN A 542 22.84 -5.23 -18.94
CA GLN A 542 21.44 -4.92 -18.62
C GLN A 542 20.90 -5.91 -17.59
N GLU A 543 20.16 -5.39 -16.61
CA GLU A 543 19.52 -6.16 -15.54
C GLU A 543 18.00 -6.00 -15.62
N VAL A 544 17.27 -7.10 -15.44
CA VAL A 544 15.80 -7.15 -15.38
C VAL A 544 15.39 -7.83 -14.08
N GLU A 545 14.57 -7.16 -13.28
CA GLU A 545 14.07 -7.74 -12.04
C GLU A 545 12.74 -8.49 -12.27
N ILE A 546 12.67 -9.73 -11.79
CA ILE A 546 11.47 -10.57 -11.81
C ILE A 546 10.76 -10.38 -10.47
N ASN A 547 9.76 -9.50 -10.46
CA ASN A 547 9.03 -9.13 -9.24
C ASN A 547 7.62 -9.72 -9.14
N ASN A 548 7.15 -10.47 -10.13
CA ASN A 548 5.81 -11.04 -10.18
C ASN A 548 5.85 -12.48 -10.70
N PHE A 549 5.02 -13.34 -10.11
CA PHE A 549 4.92 -14.77 -10.39
C PHE A 549 3.48 -15.16 -10.73
N SER A 550 3.26 -16.35 -11.30
CA SER A 550 1.91 -16.84 -11.66
C SER A 550 1.26 -17.72 -10.58
N THR A 551 2.04 -18.11 -9.58
CA THR A 551 1.64 -18.86 -8.40
C THR A 551 2.35 -18.34 -7.14
N TYR A 552 1.99 -18.83 -5.96
CA TYR A 552 2.73 -18.53 -4.75
C TYR A 552 4.15 -19.09 -4.81
N ILE A 553 5.12 -18.22 -4.52
CA ILE A 553 6.48 -18.61 -4.24
C ILE A 553 6.66 -18.63 -2.71
N THR A 554 7.23 -19.72 -2.20
CA THR A 554 7.37 -19.91 -0.75
C THR A 554 8.68 -19.28 -0.25
N ARG A 555 8.55 -18.43 0.75
CA ARG A 555 9.65 -17.77 1.48
C ARG A 555 9.60 -18.21 2.92
N GLU A 556 10.73 -18.52 3.51
CA GLU A 556 10.84 -18.96 4.89
C GLU A 556 11.65 -17.94 5.67
N LEU A 557 11.14 -17.50 6.81
CA LEU A 557 11.83 -16.62 7.74
C LEU A 557 12.05 -17.41 9.03
N VAL A 558 13.29 -17.52 9.50
CA VAL A 558 13.58 -18.15 10.79
C VAL A 558 12.92 -17.33 11.90
N ILE A 559 12.16 -18.00 12.77
CA ILE A 559 11.65 -17.43 14.01
C ILE A 559 12.79 -17.55 15.04
N PRO A 560 13.29 -16.44 15.64
CA PRO A 560 14.34 -16.49 16.64
C PRO A 560 13.96 -17.32 17.88
N GLU A 561 14.93 -18.01 18.48
CA GLU A 561 14.72 -18.85 19.68
C GLU A 561 14.18 -18.07 20.90
N ASP A 562 14.37 -16.75 20.94
CA ASP A 562 13.88 -15.86 22.00
C ASP A 562 12.43 -15.38 21.81
N ILE A 563 11.78 -15.71 20.68
CA ILE A 563 10.39 -15.37 20.38
C ILE A 563 9.52 -16.62 20.45
N SER A 564 8.41 -16.55 21.18
CA SER A 564 7.45 -17.65 21.22
C SER A 564 6.69 -17.76 19.89
N VAL A 565 6.54 -18.97 19.37
CA VAL A 565 5.69 -19.22 18.18
C VAL A 565 4.22 -18.83 18.43
N ASP A 566 3.77 -18.86 19.69
CA ASP A 566 2.44 -18.38 20.08
C ASP A 566 2.31 -16.86 20.03
N GLU A 567 3.41 -16.10 19.98
CA GLU A 567 3.42 -14.64 19.83
C GLU A 567 3.47 -14.22 18.36
N VAL A 568 3.79 -15.11 17.42
CA VAL A 568 3.77 -14.82 15.98
C VAL A 568 2.31 -14.72 15.51
N ALA A 569 1.95 -13.60 14.89
CA ALA A 569 0.65 -13.44 14.23
C ALA A 569 0.72 -13.93 12.78
N THR A 570 1.64 -13.38 12.00
CA THR A 570 1.76 -13.63 10.57
C THR A 570 3.08 -13.12 10.02
N GLY A 571 3.52 -13.67 8.89
CA GLY A 571 4.41 -12.96 7.99
C GLY A 571 3.66 -11.83 7.27
N VAL A 572 4.40 -10.81 6.87
CA VAL A 572 3.90 -9.60 6.21
C VAL A 572 4.84 -9.17 5.10
N VAL A 573 4.30 -8.44 4.12
CA VAL A 573 5.07 -7.71 3.11
C VAL A 573 5.12 -6.23 3.46
N TYR A 574 6.27 -5.61 3.30
CA TYR A 574 6.46 -4.15 3.35
C TYR A 574 6.53 -3.63 1.92
N THR A 575 5.48 -2.91 1.50
CA THR A 575 5.35 -2.40 0.13
C THR A 575 6.14 -1.11 -0.10
N GLU A 576 6.38 -0.74 -1.37
CA GLU A 576 6.99 0.56 -1.75
C GLU A 576 6.26 1.77 -1.15
N ASN A 577 4.95 1.67 -0.94
CA ASN A 577 4.11 2.69 -0.29
C ASN A 577 4.17 2.65 1.24
N HIS A 578 5.13 1.93 1.82
CA HIS A 578 5.34 1.72 3.26
C HIS A 578 4.17 1.05 4.00
N GLN A 579 3.27 0.38 3.27
CA GLN A 579 2.18 -0.39 3.86
C GLN A 579 2.66 -1.78 4.25
N VAL A 580 2.30 -2.21 5.46
CA VAL A 580 2.51 -3.57 5.98
C VAL A 580 1.24 -4.39 5.75
N LEU A 581 1.30 -5.39 4.87
CA LEU A 581 0.14 -6.21 4.48
C LEU A 581 0.34 -7.68 4.88
N HIS A 582 -0.76 -8.37 5.22
CA HIS A 582 -0.78 -9.81 5.48
C HIS A 582 -0.21 -10.60 4.30
N ILE A 583 0.56 -11.65 4.62
CA ILE A 583 0.94 -12.72 3.69
C ILE A 583 0.52 -14.07 4.29
N PRO A 584 -0.13 -14.97 3.54
CA PRO A 584 -0.49 -16.30 4.05
C PRO A 584 0.74 -17.02 4.62
N THR A 585 0.70 -17.26 5.93
CA THR A 585 1.84 -17.72 6.72
C THR A 585 1.47 -18.88 7.64
N ALA A 586 2.02 -20.06 7.33
CA ALA A 586 2.04 -21.20 8.23
C ALA A 586 3.32 -21.16 9.10
N ILE A 587 3.24 -21.70 10.31
CA ILE A 587 4.43 -21.94 11.15
C ILE A 587 4.80 -23.42 11.03
N ILE A 588 6.06 -23.71 10.70
CA ILE A 588 6.59 -25.06 10.61
C ILE A 588 7.82 -25.23 11.49
N GLU A 589 8.03 -26.44 12.00
CA GLU A 589 9.27 -26.85 12.70
C GLU A 589 10.07 -27.76 11.77
N ASN A 590 11.38 -27.53 11.67
CA ASN A 590 12.30 -28.43 11.00
C ASN A 590 13.63 -28.49 11.76
N ASP A 591 14.09 -29.69 12.11
CA ASP A 591 15.29 -29.95 12.93
C ASP A 591 15.38 -29.12 14.24
N GLY A 592 14.23 -28.83 14.87
CA GLY A 592 14.13 -28.01 16.08
C GLY A 592 14.17 -26.49 15.86
N VAL A 593 14.22 -26.03 14.62
CA VAL A 593 14.14 -24.61 14.24
C VAL A 593 12.74 -24.31 13.70
N TYR A 594 12.14 -23.23 14.19
CA TYR A 594 10.84 -22.76 13.72
C TYR A 594 11.00 -21.76 12.56
N TYR A 595 10.12 -21.89 11.57
CA TYR A 595 10.06 -21.02 10.39
C TYR A 595 8.64 -20.49 10.20
N ALA A 596 8.54 -19.20 9.94
CA ALA A 596 7.36 -18.63 9.30
C ALA A 596 7.47 -18.90 7.79
N GLN A 597 6.55 -19.68 7.24
CA GLN A 597 6.50 -20.04 5.82
C GLN A 597 5.45 -19.18 5.09
N LEU A 598 5.94 -18.14 4.43
CA LEU A 598 5.20 -17.10 3.73
C LEU A 598 4.94 -17.49 2.27
N HIS A 599 3.72 -17.31 1.79
CA HIS A 599 3.29 -17.63 0.43
C HIS A 599 2.91 -16.35 -0.33
N SER A 600 3.73 -15.93 -1.30
CA SER A 600 3.50 -14.67 -2.03
C SER A 600 3.88 -14.77 -3.50
N MET A 601 3.09 -14.10 -4.35
CA MET A 601 3.26 -14.00 -5.79
C MET A 601 4.23 -12.87 -6.23
N SER A 602 4.92 -12.21 -5.29
CA SER A 602 5.85 -11.12 -5.61
C SER A 602 7.19 -11.20 -4.87
N ASN A 603 8.20 -10.50 -5.39
CA ASN A 603 9.39 -10.13 -4.61
C ASN A 603 9.19 -8.80 -3.90
N SER A 604 9.83 -8.64 -2.74
CA SER A 604 9.69 -7.50 -1.82
C SER A 604 10.53 -7.70 -0.54
N VAL A 605 10.38 -6.77 0.41
CA VAL A 605 10.77 -6.95 1.82
C VAL A 605 9.66 -7.70 2.57
N TYR A 606 10.03 -8.80 3.21
CA TYR A 606 9.13 -9.64 4.01
C TYR A 606 9.62 -9.75 5.45
N GLY A 607 8.73 -9.61 6.42
CA GLY A 607 9.06 -9.75 7.85
C GLY A 607 7.98 -10.51 8.62
N ILE A 608 8.20 -10.69 9.91
CA ILE A 608 7.24 -11.31 10.84
C ILE A 608 6.62 -10.22 11.72
N LEU A 609 5.30 -10.30 11.91
CA LEU A 609 4.53 -9.47 12.84
C LEU A 609 4.05 -10.32 14.03
N THR A 610 4.13 -9.77 15.24
CA THR A 610 3.59 -10.40 16.46
C THR A 610 2.10 -10.12 16.67
N LYS A 611 1.45 -10.96 17.46
CA LYS A 611 0.07 -10.78 17.91
C LYS A 611 -0.05 -9.51 18.71
N GLN A 612 -1.11 -8.77 18.41
CA GLN A 612 -1.41 -7.49 19.02
C GLN A 612 -2.94 -7.43 19.19
N SER A 613 -3.48 -8.34 20.00
CA SER A 613 -4.90 -8.69 20.06
C SER A 613 -5.82 -7.48 20.11
N LEU A 614 -6.49 -7.18 18.99
CA LEU A 614 -7.51 -6.13 18.93
C LEU A 614 -8.72 -6.51 19.78
N GLY A 615 -9.05 -5.65 20.75
CA GLY A 615 -10.10 -5.86 21.71
C GLY A 615 -11.50 -5.57 21.15
N PHE A 616 -12.05 -6.49 20.35
CA PHE A 616 -13.45 -6.38 19.92
C PHE A 616 -14.42 -6.59 21.09
N ILE A 617 -15.08 -5.52 21.51
CA ILE A 617 -15.96 -5.52 22.70
C ILE A 617 -17.27 -6.28 22.50
N ASP A 618 -17.64 -6.58 21.26
CA ASP A 618 -18.86 -7.29 20.87
C ASP A 618 -18.66 -8.79 20.58
N LEU A 619 -17.46 -9.32 20.86
CA LEU A 619 -17.13 -10.74 20.66
C LEU A 619 -17.01 -11.57 21.93
N GLU A 620 -17.10 -10.99 23.14
CA GLU A 620 -16.73 -11.65 24.40
C GLU A 620 -17.32 -13.07 24.57
N ASN A 621 -18.59 -13.23 24.19
CA ASN A 621 -19.37 -14.47 24.24
C ASN A 621 -19.80 -14.99 22.85
N HIS A 622 -19.17 -14.53 21.76
CA HIS A 622 -19.54 -14.92 20.40
C HIS A 622 -18.83 -16.21 19.96
N TRP A 623 -19.53 -17.11 19.27
CA TRP A 623 -19.02 -18.41 18.85
C TRP A 623 -17.80 -18.32 17.91
N GLY A 624 -17.71 -17.25 17.12
CA GLY A 624 -16.58 -17.01 16.20
C GLY A 624 -15.40 -16.26 16.84
N ARG A 625 -15.47 -15.88 18.13
CA ARG A 625 -14.54 -14.94 18.78
C ARG A 625 -13.07 -15.24 18.51
N ASP A 626 -12.65 -16.48 18.74
CA ASP A 626 -11.23 -16.84 18.71
C ASP A 626 -10.69 -16.89 17.28
N ILE A 627 -11.50 -17.34 16.30
CA ILE A 627 -11.19 -17.29 14.87
C ILE A 627 -11.12 -15.84 14.35
N ILE A 628 -12.08 -14.99 14.74
CA ILE A 628 -12.12 -13.58 14.34
C ILE A 628 -10.90 -12.83 14.91
N ARG A 629 -10.50 -13.13 16.15
CA ARG A 629 -9.26 -12.60 16.74
C ARG A 629 -8.01 -13.06 15.99
N GLU A 630 -7.89 -14.36 15.68
CA GLU A 630 -6.74 -14.88 14.94
C GLU A 630 -6.61 -14.22 13.55
N LEU A 631 -7.71 -14.11 12.80
CA LEU A 631 -7.72 -13.39 11.51
C LEU A 631 -7.44 -11.88 11.66
N SER A 632 -7.70 -11.30 12.83
CA SER A 632 -7.42 -9.89 13.10
C SER A 632 -5.98 -9.62 13.49
N ASP A 633 -5.38 -10.48 14.32
CA ASP A 633 -3.93 -10.50 14.57
C ASP A 633 -3.17 -10.67 13.25
N ARG A 634 -3.65 -11.56 12.37
CA ARG A 634 -3.12 -11.77 11.01
C ARG A 634 -3.36 -10.60 10.06
N LYS A 635 -4.00 -9.48 10.45
CA LYS A 635 -4.32 -8.32 9.59
C LYS A 635 -5.21 -8.65 8.37
N ILE A 636 -6.04 -9.70 8.48
CA ILE A 636 -7.06 -10.07 7.48
C ILE A 636 -8.39 -9.41 7.82
N ILE A 637 -8.73 -9.34 9.12
CA ILE A 637 -10.01 -8.82 9.63
C ILE A 637 -9.81 -7.62 10.56
N PHE A 638 -10.71 -6.65 10.43
CA PHE A 638 -10.75 -5.44 11.24
C PHE A 638 -12.19 -5.11 11.62
N GLY A 639 -12.34 -4.38 12.72
CA GLY A 639 -13.62 -3.83 13.18
C GLY A 639 -13.77 -2.36 12.82
N TYR A 640 -14.86 -1.78 13.30
CA TYR A 640 -15.18 -0.36 13.19
C TYR A 640 -14.89 0.31 14.54
N ASP A 641 -14.22 1.47 14.49
CA ASP A 641 -14.06 2.33 15.66
C ASP A 641 -15.36 3.10 15.89
N GLU A 642 -16.07 2.78 16.98
CA GLU A 642 -17.33 3.42 17.36
C GLU A 642 -17.23 3.91 18.81
N GLU A 643 -17.34 5.24 18.99
CA GLU A 643 -17.36 5.90 20.32
C GLU A 643 -16.13 5.58 21.21
N GLY A 644 -14.97 5.32 20.59
CA GLY A 644 -13.72 5.00 21.29
C GLY A 644 -13.54 3.52 21.64
N ALA A 645 -14.36 2.62 21.08
CA ALA A 645 -14.17 1.17 21.19
C ALA A 645 -14.29 0.47 19.82
N VAL A 646 -13.54 -0.61 19.63
CA VAL A 646 -13.54 -1.38 18.37
C VAL A 646 -14.64 -2.44 18.40
N ARG A 647 -15.51 -2.48 17.38
CA ARG A 647 -16.58 -3.48 17.23
C ARG A 647 -16.43 -4.26 15.92
N PHE A 648 -16.55 -5.59 15.97
CA PHE A 648 -16.48 -6.41 14.75
C PHE A 648 -17.81 -6.53 14.01
N LYS A 649 -18.95 -6.37 14.70
CA LYS A 649 -20.33 -6.57 14.21
C LYS A 649 -20.57 -7.99 13.64
N PRO A 650 -20.35 -9.06 14.43
CA PRO A 650 -20.28 -10.43 13.93
C PRO A 650 -21.55 -10.93 13.21
N ASN A 651 -22.73 -10.43 13.59
CA ASN A 651 -24.01 -10.86 13.04
C ASN A 651 -24.53 -9.93 11.92
N GLN A 652 -23.75 -8.93 11.48
CA GLN A 652 -24.10 -8.11 10.32
C GLN A 652 -23.82 -8.89 9.04
N ASP A 653 -24.70 -8.79 8.04
CA ASP A 653 -24.46 -9.32 6.70
C ASP A 653 -23.25 -8.66 6.02
N VAL A 654 -22.60 -9.39 5.12
CA VAL A 654 -21.43 -8.95 4.33
C VAL A 654 -21.85 -8.66 2.90
N THR A 655 -21.43 -7.52 2.35
CA THR A 655 -21.62 -7.20 0.93
C THR A 655 -20.66 -8.01 0.04
N ARG A 656 -21.02 -8.19 -1.23
CA ARG A 656 -20.18 -8.88 -2.22
C ARG A 656 -18.81 -8.23 -2.38
N ALA A 657 -18.72 -6.90 -2.30
CA ALA A 657 -17.45 -6.18 -2.26
C ALA A 657 -16.62 -6.49 -1.01
N GLU A 658 -17.19 -6.36 0.20
CA GLU A 658 -16.49 -6.67 1.45
C GLU A 658 -15.98 -8.10 1.51
N PHE A 659 -16.73 -9.06 0.98
CA PHE A 659 -16.29 -10.46 0.92
C PHE A 659 -15.08 -10.64 0.00
N ILE A 660 -15.07 -10.02 -1.18
CA ILE A 660 -13.89 -10.07 -2.08
C ILE A 660 -12.67 -9.36 -1.47
N SER A 661 -12.85 -8.21 -0.81
CA SER A 661 -11.75 -7.56 -0.09
C SER A 661 -11.22 -8.39 1.09
N LEU A 662 -12.05 -9.24 1.72
CA LEU A 662 -11.58 -10.21 2.71
C LEU A 662 -10.77 -11.34 2.05
N ILE A 663 -11.23 -11.87 0.91
CA ILE A 663 -10.51 -12.88 0.11
C ILE A 663 -9.14 -12.36 -0.34
N ASN A 664 -9.08 -11.20 -0.98
CA ASN A 664 -7.82 -10.65 -1.50
C ASN A 664 -6.77 -10.40 -0.41
N ARG A 665 -7.20 -10.03 0.80
CA ARG A 665 -6.30 -9.90 1.96
C ARG A 665 -5.89 -11.25 2.53
N ALA A 666 -6.84 -12.16 2.74
CA ALA A 666 -6.59 -13.50 3.26
C ALA A 666 -5.59 -14.30 2.40
N PHE A 667 -5.65 -14.09 1.08
CA PHE A 667 -4.84 -14.78 0.08
C PHE A 667 -3.78 -13.87 -0.59
N ALA A 668 -3.50 -12.68 -0.03
CA ALA A 668 -2.51 -11.72 -0.53
C ALA A 668 -2.54 -11.42 -2.06
N LEU A 669 -3.71 -11.53 -2.70
CA LEU A 669 -3.87 -11.51 -4.16
C LEU A 669 -3.53 -10.15 -4.81
N ALA A 670 -3.44 -9.09 -4.02
CA ALA A 670 -3.05 -7.75 -4.45
C ALA A 670 -1.54 -7.47 -4.38
N VAL A 671 -0.74 -8.37 -3.79
CA VAL A 671 0.68 -8.13 -3.53
C VAL A 671 1.50 -8.34 -4.81
N GLY A 672 2.32 -7.34 -5.18
CA GLY A 672 3.14 -7.33 -6.40
C GLY A 672 2.47 -6.77 -7.65
N VAL A 673 1.13 -6.76 -7.68
CA VAL A 673 0.37 -6.39 -8.87
C VAL A 673 0.55 -4.91 -9.20
N ASN A 674 1.40 -4.61 -10.19
CA ASN A 674 1.60 -3.23 -10.66
C ASN A 674 0.29 -2.73 -11.33
N PRO A 675 -0.36 -1.65 -10.83
CA PRO A 675 -1.62 -1.09 -11.35
C PRO A 675 -1.58 -0.54 -12.78
N GLN A 676 -0.41 -0.51 -13.44
CA GLN A 676 -0.23 0.07 -14.77
C GLN A 676 -0.07 -0.99 -15.87
N ASN A 677 0.49 -2.18 -15.55
CA ASN A 677 0.94 -3.12 -16.58
C ASN A 677 -0.06 -4.24 -16.92
N ARG A 678 -0.89 -4.71 -15.97
CA ARG A 678 -1.97 -5.70 -16.22
C ARG A 678 -3.33 -5.09 -16.61
N TRP A 679 -3.45 -3.77 -16.75
CA TRP A 679 -4.73 -3.06 -16.58
C TRP A 679 -5.29 -2.43 -17.86
N GLN A 680 -4.81 -2.89 -19.02
CA GLN A 680 -5.44 -2.57 -20.30
C GLN A 680 -6.66 -3.49 -20.52
N ASN A 681 -7.86 -2.89 -20.59
CA ASN A 681 -9.16 -3.52 -20.89
C ASN A 681 -9.86 -4.34 -19.79
N ILE A 682 -10.21 -3.75 -18.63
CA ILE A 682 -11.25 -4.33 -17.73
C ILE A 682 -12.34 -3.32 -17.39
N SER A 683 -13.24 -3.12 -18.35
CA SER A 683 -14.61 -2.65 -18.10
C SER A 683 -15.58 -3.68 -18.70
N LYS A 684 -15.73 -4.82 -17.99
CA LYS A 684 -16.79 -5.81 -18.26
C LYS A 684 -18.00 -5.63 -17.35
N PHE A 685 -17.81 -5.07 -16.15
CA PHE A 685 -18.89 -4.77 -15.23
C PHE A 685 -19.32 -3.31 -15.34
N THR A 686 -20.58 -3.06 -15.67
CA THR A 686 -21.12 -1.71 -15.91
C THR A 686 -21.38 -0.93 -14.61
N ASP A 687 -21.40 -1.61 -13.46
CA ASP A 687 -21.71 -1.09 -12.14
C ASP A 687 -20.46 -0.87 -11.25
N ILE A 688 -19.27 -1.09 -11.81
CA ILE A 688 -17.98 -0.92 -11.14
C ILE A 688 -17.28 0.34 -11.67
N LYS A 689 -17.00 1.30 -10.76
CA LYS A 689 -16.32 2.56 -11.08
C LYS A 689 -14.88 2.52 -10.57
N GLU A 690 -13.94 3.10 -11.32
CA GLU A 690 -12.52 3.20 -10.95
C GLU A 690 -12.28 3.88 -9.59
N THR A 691 -13.17 4.79 -9.18
CA THR A 691 -13.10 5.51 -7.90
C THR A 691 -13.67 4.73 -6.71
N SER A 692 -14.27 3.56 -6.92
CA SER A 692 -14.83 2.75 -5.84
C SER A 692 -13.72 2.16 -4.95
N TRP A 693 -13.90 2.16 -3.62
CA TRP A 693 -12.92 1.59 -2.69
C TRP A 693 -12.60 0.11 -2.96
N TYR A 694 -13.58 -0.64 -3.47
CA TYR A 694 -13.46 -2.06 -3.86
C TYR A 694 -13.00 -2.26 -5.33
N TYR A 695 -12.66 -1.21 -6.08
CA TYR A 695 -12.39 -1.31 -7.52
C TYR A 695 -11.25 -2.30 -7.81
N ASN A 696 -10.08 -2.06 -7.22
CA ASN A 696 -8.91 -2.92 -7.36
C ASN A 696 -9.24 -4.35 -6.92
N ASP A 697 -9.98 -4.50 -5.83
CA ASP A 697 -10.32 -5.81 -5.27
C ASP A 697 -11.17 -6.65 -6.24
N VAL A 698 -12.21 -6.04 -6.82
CA VAL A 698 -13.09 -6.67 -7.81
C VAL A 698 -12.33 -6.98 -9.11
N VAL A 699 -11.45 -6.09 -9.56
CA VAL A 699 -10.66 -6.34 -10.78
C VAL A 699 -9.65 -7.48 -10.59
N ILE A 700 -8.93 -7.53 -9.47
CA ILE A 700 -8.02 -8.63 -9.13
C ILE A 700 -8.78 -9.96 -9.12
N ALA A 701 -9.88 -10.03 -8.37
CA ALA A 701 -10.68 -11.26 -8.29
C ALA A 701 -11.27 -11.68 -9.65
N HIS A 702 -11.54 -10.74 -10.56
CA HIS A 702 -11.98 -11.07 -11.92
C HIS A 702 -10.82 -11.55 -12.82
N GLN A 703 -9.63 -10.92 -12.71
CA GLN A 703 -8.42 -11.33 -13.44
C GLN A 703 -7.99 -12.75 -13.07
N GLU A 704 -7.97 -13.07 -11.78
CA GLU A 704 -7.60 -14.39 -11.26
C GLU A 704 -8.74 -15.43 -11.40
N GLY A 705 -9.83 -15.09 -12.10
CA GLY A 705 -10.94 -16.01 -12.39
C GLY A 705 -11.86 -16.36 -11.20
N ILE A 706 -11.65 -15.71 -10.05
CA ILE A 706 -12.39 -15.93 -8.80
C ILE A 706 -13.86 -15.50 -8.94
N ILE A 707 -14.12 -14.41 -9.68
CA ILE A 707 -15.48 -13.90 -9.97
C ILE A 707 -15.77 -13.77 -11.47
N LYS A 708 -17.04 -13.95 -11.84
CA LYS A 708 -17.53 -13.83 -13.23
C LYS A 708 -18.71 -12.85 -13.40
N GLY A 709 -19.13 -12.18 -12.31
CA GLY A 709 -20.36 -11.37 -12.26
C GLY A 709 -21.63 -12.22 -12.19
N LEU A 710 -22.79 -11.60 -12.46
CA LEU A 710 -24.11 -12.25 -12.40
C LEU A 710 -24.68 -12.64 -13.79
N GLY A 711 -23.91 -12.46 -14.86
CA GLY A 711 -24.27 -12.83 -16.24
C GLY A 711 -24.97 -11.73 -17.06
N ASP A 712 -25.28 -10.60 -16.43
CA ASP A 712 -25.91 -9.40 -17.00
C ASP A 712 -24.91 -8.24 -17.21
N ASN A 713 -23.60 -8.53 -17.17
CA ASN A 713 -22.52 -7.56 -17.07
C ASN A 713 -22.55 -6.70 -15.78
N THR A 714 -23.10 -7.20 -14.67
CA THR A 714 -22.98 -6.57 -13.34
C THR A 714 -22.25 -7.46 -12.33
N PHE A 715 -21.66 -6.83 -11.31
CA PHE A 715 -21.10 -7.51 -10.14
C PHE A 715 -21.99 -7.37 -8.88
N GLN A 716 -22.77 -6.30 -8.78
CA GLN A 716 -23.59 -5.89 -7.64
C GLN A 716 -22.79 -5.78 -6.31
N PRO A 717 -21.81 -4.86 -6.23
CA PRO A 717 -20.84 -4.80 -5.12
C PRO A 717 -21.46 -4.56 -3.75
N LEU A 718 -22.54 -3.77 -3.67
CA LEU A 718 -23.22 -3.40 -2.43
C LEU A 718 -24.34 -4.36 -2.02
N GLN A 719 -24.62 -5.40 -2.81
CA GLN A 719 -25.59 -6.43 -2.45
C GLN A 719 -24.98 -7.38 -1.42
N ASN A 720 -25.75 -7.81 -0.42
CA ASN A 720 -25.32 -8.83 0.53
C ASN A 720 -25.07 -10.16 -0.18
N ILE A 721 -23.98 -10.84 0.15
CA ILE A 721 -23.58 -12.11 -0.50
C ILE A 721 -24.33 -13.29 0.11
N THR A 722 -24.85 -14.19 -0.72
CA THR A 722 -25.46 -15.45 -0.24
C THR A 722 -24.39 -16.50 0.06
N ARG A 723 -24.73 -17.49 0.89
CA ARG A 723 -23.83 -18.61 1.24
C ARG A 723 -23.36 -19.37 0.00
N GLU A 724 -24.24 -19.64 -0.97
CA GLU A 724 -23.84 -20.32 -2.21
C GLU A 724 -22.89 -19.50 -3.08
N GLN A 725 -23.08 -18.17 -3.17
CA GLN A 725 -22.15 -17.28 -3.88
C GLN A 725 -20.77 -17.26 -3.22
N ALA A 726 -20.73 -17.18 -1.89
CA ALA A 726 -19.49 -17.16 -1.12
C ALA A 726 -18.68 -18.46 -1.26
N ILE A 727 -19.35 -19.61 -1.27
CA ILE A 727 -18.68 -20.90 -1.46
C ILE A 727 -18.17 -21.09 -2.89
N VAL A 728 -18.92 -20.66 -3.93
CA VAL A 728 -18.41 -20.64 -5.31
C VAL A 728 -17.14 -19.77 -5.42
N ILE A 729 -17.11 -18.61 -4.78
CA ILE A 729 -15.93 -17.74 -4.72
C ILE A 729 -14.76 -18.44 -4.02
N LEU A 730 -14.98 -19.12 -2.89
CA LEU A 730 -13.91 -19.87 -2.20
C LEU A 730 -13.37 -21.04 -3.03
N CYS A 731 -14.23 -21.81 -3.68
CA CYS A 731 -13.79 -22.88 -4.59
C CYS A 731 -12.95 -22.32 -5.76
N ASN A 732 -13.34 -21.17 -6.33
CA ASN A 732 -12.53 -20.53 -7.37
C ASN A 732 -11.22 -19.95 -6.80
N THR A 733 -11.21 -19.46 -5.56
CA THR A 733 -10.00 -18.96 -4.87
C THR A 733 -9.01 -20.10 -4.61
N ILE A 734 -9.49 -21.28 -4.19
CA ILE A 734 -8.68 -22.50 -4.05
C ILE A 734 -8.02 -22.83 -5.40
N ASN A 735 -8.79 -22.86 -6.49
CA ASN A 735 -8.26 -23.12 -7.83
C ASN A 735 -7.27 -22.05 -8.31
N ALA A 736 -7.52 -20.77 -8.04
CA ALA A 736 -6.63 -19.69 -8.46
C ALA A 736 -5.28 -19.74 -7.71
N THR A 737 -5.31 -20.03 -6.40
CA THR A 737 -4.14 -20.01 -5.51
C THR A 737 -3.37 -21.33 -5.46
N ASN A 738 -4.03 -22.45 -5.76
CA ASN A 738 -3.42 -23.78 -5.79
C ASN A 738 -4.15 -24.68 -6.82
N ARG A 739 -3.81 -24.49 -8.10
CA ARG A 739 -4.47 -25.14 -9.25
C ARG A 739 -4.57 -26.66 -9.15
N ASP A 740 -3.53 -27.30 -8.64
CA ASP A 740 -3.46 -28.76 -8.55
C ASP A 740 -4.19 -29.31 -7.30
N PHE A 741 -4.64 -28.46 -6.35
CA PHE A 741 -5.18 -28.91 -5.06
C PHE A 741 -6.44 -29.78 -5.21
N ILE A 742 -7.43 -29.32 -5.99
CA ILE A 742 -8.71 -30.02 -6.16
C ILE A 742 -8.50 -31.32 -6.93
N ASP A 743 -7.69 -31.29 -8.00
CA ASP A 743 -7.38 -32.46 -8.84
C ASP A 743 -6.60 -33.55 -8.06
N GLN A 744 -5.85 -33.17 -7.02
CA GLN A 744 -5.15 -34.08 -6.12
C GLN A 744 -6.01 -34.62 -4.97
N GLN A 745 -7.18 -34.03 -4.69
CA GLN A 745 -8.08 -34.58 -3.67
C GLN A 745 -8.86 -35.78 -4.23
N PRO A 746 -9.02 -36.88 -3.48
CA PRO A 746 -9.88 -38.01 -3.86
C PRO A 746 -11.39 -37.68 -3.71
N ILE A 747 -11.76 -36.40 -3.76
CA ILE A 747 -13.11 -35.92 -3.49
C ILE A 747 -13.92 -35.98 -4.78
N ILE A 748 -14.64 -37.07 -4.93
CA ILE A 748 -15.84 -37.08 -5.77
C ILE A 748 -16.87 -36.23 -5.02
N ALA A 749 -17.31 -35.13 -5.64
CA ALA A 749 -18.48 -34.37 -5.18
C ALA A 749 -19.74 -35.21 -5.43
N ASP A 750 -19.96 -36.20 -4.56
CA ASP A 750 -21.07 -37.13 -4.67
C ASP A 750 -22.38 -36.46 -4.23
N ARG A 751 -23.43 -36.66 -5.01
CA ARG A 751 -24.76 -36.11 -4.73
C ARG A 751 -25.34 -36.67 -3.44
N ASP A 752 -24.99 -37.91 -3.11
CA ASP A 752 -25.42 -38.57 -1.88
C ASP A 752 -24.83 -37.88 -0.62
N THR A 753 -23.70 -37.16 -0.73
CA THR A 753 -23.07 -36.42 0.39
C THR A 753 -24.02 -35.39 1.00
N ILE A 754 -24.82 -34.70 0.18
CA ILE A 754 -25.71 -33.62 0.64
C ILE A 754 -27.21 -33.98 0.54
N ALA A 755 -27.55 -35.17 0.04
CA ALA A 755 -28.94 -35.64 -0.11
C ALA A 755 -29.72 -35.78 1.22
N HIS A 756 -29.03 -35.74 2.36
CA HIS A 756 -29.67 -35.74 3.68
C HIS A 756 -30.28 -34.37 4.05
N TYR A 757 -29.77 -33.27 3.47
CA TYR A 757 -30.28 -31.92 3.71
C TYR A 757 -31.66 -31.72 3.08
N SER A 758 -32.59 -31.21 3.88
CA SER A 758 -34.02 -31.07 3.50
C SER A 758 -34.32 -29.98 2.47
N ASP A 759 -33.35 -29.11 2.19
CA ASP A 759 -33.45 -27.96 1.28
C ASP A 759 -32.43 -28.03 0.13
N VAL A 760 -31.86 -29.22 -0.15
CA VAL A 760 -30.85 -29.43 -1.21
C VAL A 760 -31.32 -28.95 -2.60
N ASP A 761 -32.62 -29.09 -2.90
CA ASP A 761 -33.25 -28.61 -4.14
C ASP A 761 -33.33 -27.08 -4.25
N SER A 762 -33.01 -26.33 -3.18
CA SER A 762 -32.95 -24.86 -3.17
C SER A 762 -31.56 -24.30 -3.53
N ILE A 763 -30.55 -25.16 -3.68
CA ILE A 763 -29.22 -24.76 -4.15
C ILE A 763 -29.30 -24.47 -5.65
N SER A 764 -28.83 -23.29 -6.07
CA SER A 764 -28.82 -22.94 -7.48
C SER A 764 -27.98 -23.93 -8.31
N SER A 765 -28.44 -24.31 -9.50
CA SER A 765 -27.74 -25.31 -10.33
C SER A 765 -26.32 -24.91 -10.74
N TRP A 766 -26.00 -23.62 -10.78
CA TRP A 766 -24.65 -23.11 -11.04
C TRP A 766 -23.72 -23.17 -9.81
N ALA A 767 -24.28 -23.32 -8.61
CA ALA A 767 -23.54 -23.41 -7.35
C ALA A 767 -23.45 -24.84 -6.80
N TYR A 768 -24.29 -25.75 -7.29
CA TYR A 768 -24.49 -27.11 -6.75
C TYR A 768 -23.18 -27.86 -6.49
N ASP A 769 -22.29 -27.93 -7.48
CA ASP A 769 -21.04 -28.68 -7.37
C ASP A 769 -20.09 -28.03 -6.34
N SER A 770 -19.98 -26.70 -6.35
CA SER A 770 -19.17 -25.96 -5.35
C SER A 770 -19.73 -26.05 -3.94
N VAL A 771 -21.06 -26.05 -3.77
CA VAL A 771 -21.70 -26.21 -2.45
C VAL A 771 -21.52 -27.64 -1.93
N THR A 772 -21.66 -28.64 -2.81
CA THR A 772 -21.37 -30.05 -2.48
C THR A 772 -19.91 -30.20 -2.03
N LEU A 773 -18.98 -29.66 -2.83
CA LEU A 773 -17.55 -29.67 -2.53
C LEU A 773 -17.24 -28.92 -1.22
N GLY A 774 -17.79 -27.71 -1.03
CA GLY A 774 -17.61 -26.90 0.16
C GLY A 774 -18.15 -27.53 1.44
N ILE A 775 -19.19 -28.37 1.35
CA ILE A 775 -19.64 -29.20 2.48
C ILE A 775 -18.68 -30.38 2.71
N SER A 776 -18.24 -31.07 1.64
CA SER A 776 -17.30 -32.20 1.76
C SER A 776 -15.91 -31.81 2.30
N LEU A 777 -15.51 -30.55 2.08
CA LEU A 777 -14.28 -29.93 2.60
C LEU A 777 -14.49 -29.25 3.97
N GLU A 778 -15.67 -29.40 4.58
CA GLU A 778 -16.09 -28.77 5.84
C GLU A 778 -16.04 -27.22 5.84
N LEU A 779 -15.86 -26.57 4.70
CA LEU A 779 -15.88 -25.11 4.56
C LEU A 779 -17.26 -24.56 4.93
N LEU A 780 -18.33 -25.22 4.47
CA LEU A 780 -19.71 -24.90 4.82
C LEU A 780 -20.31 -25.99 5.72
N SER A 781 -20.89 -25.58 6.85
CA SER A 781 -21.78 -26.43 7.66
C SER A 781 -23.23 -25.94 7.54
N GLY A 782 -24.17 -26.88 7.43
CA GLY A 782 -25.60 -26.59 7.51
C GLY A 782 -26.11 -26.29 8.93
N TYR A 783 -27.39 -25.95 9.05
CA TYR A 783 -28.13 -25.74 10.29
C TYR A 783 -29.35 -26.66 10.30
N ASP A 784 -29.62 -27.38 11.40
CA ASP A 784 -30.86 -28.15 11.60
C ASP A 784 -31.36 -28.96 10.39
N ASN A 785 -30.44 -29.69 9.75
CA ASN A 785 -30.66 -30.47 8.52
C ASN A 785 -31.07 -29.65 7.28
N ARG A 786 -30.54 -28.42 7.17
CA ARG A 786 -30.62 -27.51 6.01
C ARG A 786 -29.25 -26.92 5.65
N VAL A 787 -29.03 -26.58 4.39
CA VAL A 787 -27.84 -25.87 3.89
C VAL A 787 -28.02 -24.35 3.97
N ASP A 788 -29.25 -23.87 3.77
CA ASP A 788 -29.65 -22.46 3.66
C ASP A 788 -28.81 -21.69 2.63
N SER A 789 -28.66 -22.24 1.42
CA SER A 789 -27.84 -21.70 0.31
C SER A 789 -28.07 -20.22 0.02
N ASN A 790 -29.34 -19.80 0.01
CA ASN A 790 -29.79 -18.46 -0.32
C ASN A 790 -29.78 -17.47 0.85
N LYS A 791 -29.43 -17.90 2.08
CA LYS A 791 -29.28 -16.99 3.23
C LYS A 791 -28.04 -16.12 3.03
N ASN A 792 -28.16 -14.84 3.36
CA ASN A 792 -27.02 -13.92 3.42
C ASN A 792 -25.95 -14.41 4.41
N LEU A 793 -24.70 -14.15 4.09
CA LEU A 793 -23.55 -14.49 4.92
C LEU A 793 -23.23 -13.35 5.89
N THR A 794 -23.17 -13.65 7.18
CA THR A 794 -22.76 -12.72 8.23
C THR A 794 -21.24 -12.58 8.32
N ARG A 795 -20.74 -11.49 8.92
CA ARG A 795 -19.31 -11.20 9.11
C ARG A 795 -18.58 -12.32 9.85
N ALA A 796 -19.21 -12.94 10.85
CA ALA A 796 -18.64 -14.09 11.56
C ALA A 796 -18.63 -15.38 10.72
N GLU A 797 -19.69 -15.66 9.95
CA GLU A 797 -19.69 -16.80 9.02
C GLU A 797 -18.61 -16.63 7.95
N ALA A 798 -18.47 -15.43 7.37
CA ALA A 798 -17.43 -15.08 6.41
C ALA A 798 -16.00 -15.29 6.97
N ALA A 799 -15.75 -14.81 8.18
CA ALA A 799 -14.48 -15.04 8.88
C ALA A 799 -14.16 -16.54 8.99
N VAL A 800 -15.13 -17.35 9.39
CA VAL A 800 -14.92 -18.78 9.65
C VAL A 800 -14.72 -19.60 8.38
N ILE A 801 -15.44 -19.30 7.29
CA ILE A 801 -15.23 -20.03 6.02
C ILE A 801 -13.88 -19.68 5.37
N ILE A 802 -13.41 -18.43 5.50
CA ILE A 802 -12.07 -18.00 5.05
C ILE A 802 -10.99 -18.70 5.89
N TYR A 803 -11.13 -18.69 7.21
CA TYR A 803 -10.22 -19.38 8.13
C TYR A 803 -10.06 -20.87 7.82
N ARG A 804 -11.19 -21.58 7.63
CA ARG A 804 -11.19 -22.99 7.25
C ARG A 804 -10.48 -23.23 5.92
N THR A 805 -10.68 -22.35 4.94
CA THR A 805 -10.04 -22.45 3.63
C THR A 805 -8.52 -22.26 3.73
N LEU A 806 -8.05 -21.28 4.50
CA LEU A 806 -6.62 -21.09 4.76
C LEU A 806 -6.00 -22.32 5.46
N LYS A 807 -6.67 -22.89 6.46
CA LYS A 807 -6.21 -24.13 7.13
C LYS A 807 -6.21 -25.35 6.21
N LEU A 808 -7.24 -25.52 5.39
CA LEU A 808 -7.33 -26.60 4.40
C LEU A 808 -6.13 -26.59 3.44
N LEU A 809 -5.74 -25.40 2.99
CA LEU A 809 -4.60 -25.19 2.11
C LEU A 809 -3.24 -25.15 2.83
N LYS A 810 -3.21 -25.35 4.16
CA LYS A 810 -2.01 -25.25 5.02
C LYS A 810 -1.30 -23.89 4.92
N LEU A 811 -2.07 -22.82 4.76
CA LEU A 811 -1.57 -21.45 4.65
C LEU A 811 -1.54 -20.70 5.98
N ILE A 812 -2.06 -21.28 7.08
CA ILE A 812 -2.09 -20.68 8.43
C ILE A 812 -1.92 -21.70 9.56
#